data_AF-A0A0V0W1A2-F1
#
_entry.id   AF-A0A0V0W1A2-F1
#
_cell.length_a   1.000
_cell.length_b   1.000
_cell.length_c   1.000
_cell.angle_alpha   90.00
_cell.angle_beta   90.00
_cell.angle_gamma   90.00
#
_symmetry.space_group_name_H-M   'P 1'
#
loop_
_entity.id
_entity.type
_entity.pdbx_description
1 polymer ?
#
loop_
_entity_poly.entity_id
_entity_poly.type
_entity_poly.pdbx_seq_one_letter_code
_entity_poly.pdbx_strand_id
1 'polypeptide(L)'
;LKDKLGELKRMMDRALLDRVVDDFSDITTPLKQFAEAVLAPEGTPARDANFAEKAQNLRDHCQRCAKTGRLVGTSGPCKDKKIVEALCSTANQISNMTPQVINAGKIRFHYPQNVSADEHFENLRRELSDALQRLRSLVDDAVDPLEFVKASENAIRRHGQECENAISNDEPQKMADHASSIARLANRVLMAAKGQAENSEDPAFSGRMNDAANRLQGTIPPMVNDAKQVALNPRDQSAAGRWRDSNKKLVDAVGSVRRALEPSQLPEMKNLDINGMTVGTKGGARSSSRVCKVSSPLSVDVGYESDTAAPVSWSRPMRSKDVVDFDYPNIDFHSMFDMWLYQMPPVNLSSLYDLRRLPTLFHRRSASPRRRRRNRHRRCLTLSFPVDWEREQRTGRRREVRAPPPPPAWYQAASHREGPASPNRPPPQLMEMRTPPRPPPPQETDDEEEMRAFWERVPLPKANQPILSAAHSLHREVQQWSSRENEIVAAAKRMAILMARLSQLVRGEGGTKKDLIDCAKAIADASEEVTRLAVLLARQCTDIKMRKALLQVCERIPTIATQLKILSTVKATMLGSQALIAAPMSVREGSEISPGTDEDEEAMQQLVLNAQNLMQSVKDTVRAAEAASIKIRTDSGLRLRWVRKPVWANY
;
A
#
# COMPACT_ATOMS: atom_id res chain seq x y z
N LEU A 1 -14.00 -12.00 5.57
CA LEU A 1 -13.08 -11.60 6.66
C LEU A 1 -11.95 -10.69 6.15
N LYS A 2 -11.22 -11.07 5.09
CA LYS A 2 -10.11 -10.30 4.51
C LYS A 2 -10.45 -8.84 4.20
N ASP A 3 -11.60 -8.57 3.56
CA ASP A 3 -11.98 -7.21 3.18
C ASP A 3 -12.31 -6.34 4.40
N LYS A 4 -13.04 -6.88 5.37
CA LYS A 4 -13.33 -6.21 6.65
C LYS A 4 -12.06 -5.90 7.45
N LEU A 5 -11.07 -6.79 7.43
CA LEU A 5 -9.77 -6.56 8.06
C LEU A 5 -9.01 -5.42 7.36
N GLY A 6 -9.10 -5.35 6.02
CA GLY A 6 -8.54 -4.25 5.25
C GLY A 6 -9.21 -2.90 5.52
N GLU A 7 -10.53 -2.89 5.71
CA GLU A 7 -11.28 -1.69 6.09
C GLU A 7 -10.92 -1.21 7.50
N LEU A 8 -10.89 -2.13 8.48
CA LEU A 8 -10.46 -1.81 9.84
C LEU A 8 -9.05 -1.21 9.85
N LYS A 9 -8.12 -1.80 9.09
CA LYS A 9 -6.77 -1.27 8.96
C LYS A 9 -6.77 0.18 8.45
N ARG A 10 -7.54 0.48 7.39
CA ARG A 10 -7.64 1.86 6.85
C ARG A 10 -8.20 2.84 7.88
N MET A 11 -9.19 2.44 8.67
CA MET A 11 -9.73 3.27 9.75
C MET A 11 -8.69 3.52 10.84
N MET A 12 -7.95 2.49 11.25
CA MET A 12 -6.87 2.60 12.24
C MET A 12 -5.76 3.52 11.75
N ASP A 13 -5.30 3.35 10.51
CA ASP A 13 -4.25 4.17 9.90
C ASP A 13 -4.66 5.66 9.88
N ARG A 14 -5.92 5.96 9.52
CA ARG A 14 -6.45 7.33 9.52
C ARG A 14 -6.52 7.93 10.92
N ALA A 15 -7.09 7.20 11.88
CA ALA A 15 -7.19 7.67 13.26
C ALA A 15 -5.81 7.90 13.89
N LEU A 16 -4.83 7.05 13.54
CA LEU A 16 -3.45 7.19 13.97
C LEU A 16 -2.79 8.43 13.35
N LEU A 17 -3.02 8.70 12.07
CA LEU A 17 -2.51 9.90 11.41
C LEU A 17 -3.07 11.19 12.00
N ASP A 18 -4.37 11.23 12.31
CA ASP A 18 -4.97 12.39 12.99
C ASP A 18 -4.27 12.65 14.33
N ARG A 19 -3.97 11.59 15.10
CA ARG A 19 -3.16 11.72 16.34
C ARG A 19 -1.74 12.23 16.08
N VAL A 20 -1.09 11.77 15.02
CA VAL A 20 0.27 12.23 14.66
C VAL A 20 0.28 13.72 14.31
N VAL A 21 -0.74 14.20 13.60
CA VAL A 21 -0.90 15.61 13.27
C VAL A 21 -1.08 16.43 14.54
N ASP A 22 -1.99 16.01 15.42
CA ASP A 22 -2.37 16.75 16.62
C ASP A 22 -1.26 16.71 17.70
N ASP A 23 -0.77 15.53 18.09
CA ASP A 23 0.19 15.37 19.19
C ASP A 23 1.58 15.94 18.87
N PHE A 24 1.99 15.95 17.59
CA PHE A 24 3.29 16.48 17.14
C PHE A 24 3.19 17.85 16.45
N SER A 25 2.04 18.53 16.55
CA SER A 25 1.87 19.91 16.05
C SER A 25 2.82 20.88 16.75
N ASP A 26 2.97 20.73 18.07
CA ASP A 26 3.81 21.56 18.94
C ASP A 26 4.53 20.70 19.99
N ILE A 27 5.82 20.48 19.77
CA ILE A 27 6.69 19.71 20.67
C ILE A 27 7.55 20.61 21.58
N THR A 28 7.42 21.93 21.47
CA THR A 28 8.35 22.88 22.09
C THR A 28 7.69 23.66 23.23
N THR A 29 6.46 24.14 23.04
CA THR A 29 5.80 25.04 24.00
C THR A 29 5.62 24.43 25.39
N PRO A 30 5.16 23.17 25.57
CA PRO A 30 4.96 22.62 26.91
C PRO A 30 6.25 22.58 27.75
N LEU A 31 7.37 22.20 27.13
CA LEU A 31 8.67 22.17 27.80
C LEU A 31 9.19 23.59 28.09
N LYS A 32 8.98 24.52 27.17
CA LYS A 32 9.35 25.94 27.37
C LYS A 32 8.57 26.57 28.52
N GLN A 33 7.25 26.40 28.55
CA GLN A 33 6.39 26.91 29.64
C GLN A 33 6.74 26.29 30.99
N PHE A 34 7.09 25.00 31.02
CA PHE A 34 7.59 24.36 32.23
C PHE A 34 8.91 25.00 32.69
N ALA A 35 9.87 25.22 31.79
CA ALA A 35 11.13 25.88 32.13
C ALA A 35 10.93 27.33 32.61
N GLU A 36 10.04 28.09 31.98
CA GLU A 36 9.65 29.43 32.42
C GLU A 36 9.05 29.40 33.84
N ALA A 37 8.24 28.38 34.18
CA ALA A 37 7.69 28.20 35.53
C ALA A 37 8.74 27.76 36.57
N VAL A 38 9.71 26.93 36.17
CA VAL A 38 10.86 26.54 37.03
C VAL A 38 11.71 27.76 37.41
N LEU A 39 11.94 28.65 36.45
CA LEU A 39 12.79 29.83 36.60
C LEU A 39 12.05 31.06 37.16
N ALA A 40 10.76 30.93 37.49
CA ALA A 40 9.97 32.03 38.03
C ALA A 40 10.58 32.57 39.35
N PRO A 41 10.80 33.89 39.48
CA PRO A 41 11.35 34.50 40.70
C PRO A 41 10.49 34.24 41.94
N GLU A 42 11.13 34.23 43.11
CA GLU A 42 10.43 34.22 44.39
C GLU A 42 9.56 35.48 44.54
N GLY A 43 8.36 35.33 45.08
CA GLY A 43 7.37 36.41 45.17
C GLY A 43 6.44 36.56 43.95
N THR A 44 6.65 35.78 42.88
CA THR A 44 5.69 35.74 41.75
C THR A 44 4.32 35.25 42.25
N PRO A 45 3.20 35.94 41.91
CA PRO A 45 1.86 35.48 42.28
C PRO A 45 1.58 34.06 41.76
N ALA A 46 0.98 33.21 42.60
CA ALA A 46 0.61 31.83 42.25
C ALA A 46 1.77 30.97 41.71
N ARG A 47 3.01 31.25 42.12
CA ARG A 47 4.24 30.58 41.66
C ARG A 47 4.15 29.04 41.71
N ASP A 48 3.79 28.48 42.87
CA ASP A 48 3.67 27.03 43.08
C ASP A 48 2.56 26.40 42.26
N ALA A 49 1.41 27.08 42.14
CA ALA A 49 0.28 26.62 41.35
C ALA A 49 0.63 26.59 39.86
N ASN A 50 1.27 27.65 39.34
CA ASN A 50 1.75 27.72 37.96
C ASN A 50 2.79 26.62 37.68
N PHE A 51 3.76 26.41 38.59
CA PHE A 51 4.72 25.31 38.47
C PHE A 51 4.02 23.95 38.38
N ALA A 52 3.08 23.66 39.28
CA ALA A 52 2.36 22.39 39.30
C ALA A 52 1.54 22.17 38.01
N GLU A 53 0.85 23.21 37.53
CA GLU A 53 0.10 23.17 36.27
C GLU A 53 1.01 22.90 35.08
N LYS A 54 2.11 23.65 34.92
CA LYS A 54 3.03 23.46 33.78
C LYS A 54 3.77 22.13 33.84
N ALA A 55 4.10 21.64 35.04
CA ALA A 55 4.67 20.30 35.22
C ALA A 55 3.69 19.21 34.77
N GLN A 56 2.40 19.35 35.11
CA GLN A 56 1.36 18.40 34.71
C GLN A 56 1.12 18.47 33.19
N ASN A 57 1.03 19.67 32.62
CA ASN A 57 0.88 19.86 31.17
C ASN A 57 2.04 19.23 30.37
N LEU A 58 3.29 19.40 30.84
CA LEU A 58 4.46 18.76 30.24
C LEU A 58 4.36 17.23 30.32
N ARG A 59 4.00 16.71 31.50
CA ARG A 59 3.83 15.26 31.71
C ARG A 59 2.81 14.67 30.72
N ASP A 60 1.64 15.28 30.63
CA ASP A 60 0.56 14.80 29.77
C ASP A 60 0.94 14.89 28.29
N HIS A 61 1.62 15.97 27.89
CA HIS A 61 2.12 16.12 26.53
C HIS A 61 3.14 15.03 26.17
N CYS A 62 4.18 14.83 26.99
CA CYS A 62 5.20 13.81 26.75
C CYS A 62 4.60 12.39 26.71
N GLN A 63 3.63 12.10 27.57
CA GLN A 63 2.91 10.83 27.56
C GLN A 63 2.12 10.62 26.27
N ARG A 64 1.42 11.64 25.76
CA ARG A 64 0.71 11.57 24.48
C ARG A 64 1.66 11.33 23.31
N CYS A 65 2.74 12.11 23.22
CA CYS A 65 3.77 11.96 22.17
C CYS A 65 4.38 10.55 22.20
N ALA A 66 4.81 10.07 23.36
CA ALA A 66 5.39 8.73 23.51
C ALA A 66 4.39 7.63 23.16
N LYS A 67 3.11 7.77 23.56
CA LYS A 67 2.06 6.80 23.22
C LYS A 67 1.81 6.77 21.72
N THR A 68 1.69 7.92 21.06
CA THR A 68 1.45 8.00 19.62
C THR A 68 2.66 7.47 18.84
N GLY A 69 3.89 7.78 19.24
CA GLY A 69 5.10 7.21 18.66
C GLY A 69 5.15 5.67 18.74
N ARG A 70 4.76 5.09 19.89
CA ARG A 70 4.63 3.63 20.02
C ARG A 70 3.55 3.05 19.11
N LEU A 71 2.39 3.69 19.00
CA LEU A 71 1.32 3.23 18.11
C LEU A 71 1.75 3.24 16.63
N VAL A 72 2.51 4.26 16.21
CA VAL A 72 3.12 4.31 14.87
C VAL A 72 4.07 3.13 14.66
N GLY A 73 4.89 2.80 15.66
CA GLY A 73 5.80 1.65 15.58
C GLY A 73 5.12 0.28 15.57
N THR A 74 4.08 0.07 16.38
CA THR A 74 3.47 -1.26 16.56
C THR A 74 2.30 -1.55 15.64
N SER A 75 1.56 -0.51 15.25
CA SER A 75 0.30 -0.64 14.50
C SER A 75 0.21 0.29 13.29
N GLY A 76 1.24 1.10 13.03
CA GLY A 76 1.29 2.01 11.90
C GLY A 76 1.65 1.34 10.57
N PRO A 77 1.64 2.12 9.48
CA PRO A 77 1.91 1.62 8.15
C PRO A 77 3.39 1.26 7.91
N CYS A 78 4.30 1.75 8.75
CA CYS A 78 5.74 1.51 8.63
C CYS A 78 6.08 0.04 8.89
N LYS A 79 6.88 -0.54 7.98
CA LYS A 79 7.38 -1.91 8.07
C LYS A 79 8.89 -1.98 8.30
N ASP A 80 9.57 -0.85 8.33
CA ASP A 80 11.01 -0.82 8.56
C ASP A 80 11.29 -1.11 10.04
N LYS A 81 11.85 -2.30 10.29
CA LYS A 81 12.19 -2.77 11.64
C LYS A 81 13.08 -1.78 12.39
N LYS A 82 14.05 -1.15 11.72
CA LYS A 82 14.96 -0.19 12.37
C LYS A 82 14.23 1.05 12.84
N ILE A 83 13.33 1.58 12.02
CA ILE A 83 12.49 2.74 12.36
C ILE A 83 11.55 2.38 13.51
N VAL A 84 10.91 1.21 13.45
CA VAL A 84 10.00 0.72 14.51
C VAL A 84 10.72 0.56 15.85
N GLU A 85 11.91 -0.04 15.86
CA GLU A 85 12.73 -0.20 17.07
C GLU A 85 13.18 1.16 17.62
N ALA A 86 13.63 2.07 16.75
CA ALA A 86 14.02 3.42 17.14
C ALA A 86 12.84 4.22 17.72
N LEU A 87 11.65 4.14 17.10
CA LEU A 87 10.42 4.76 17.60
C LEU A 87 10.09 4.28 19.02
N CYS A 88 10.10 2.96 19.22
CA CYS A 88 9.78 2.38 20.53
C CYS A 88 10.83 2.76 21.58
N SER A 89 12.12 2.73 21.22
CA SER A 89 13.22 3.11 22.10
C SER A 89 13.13 4.58 22.52
N THR A 90 12.99 5.51 21.56
CA THR A 90 12.88 6.95 21.85
C THR A 90 11.61 7.29 22.64
N ALA A 91 10.48 6.63 22.35
CA ALA A 91 9.26 6.83 23.13
C ALA A 91 9.41 6.36 24.60
N ASN A 92 10.15 5.28 24.83
CA ASN A 92 10.48 4.81 26.19
C ASN A 92 11.46 5.76 26.88
N GLN A 93 12.47 6.27 26.17
CA GLN A 93 13.38 7.30 26.69
C GLN A 93 12.60 8.53 27.17
N ILE A 94 11.71 9.09 26.35
CA ILE A 94 10.85 10.22 26.74
C ILE A 94 10.02 9.90 27.99
N SER A 95 9.40 8.71 28.03
CA SER A 95 8.58 8.28 29.17
C SER A 95 9.37 8.23 30.48
N ASN A 96 10.64 7.78 30.41
CA ASN A 96 11.53 7.65 31.57
C ASN A 96 12.19 8.96 31.99
N MET A 97 12.48 9.84 31.02
CA MET A 97 13.12 11.14 31.27
C MET A 97 12.16 12.19 31.81
N THR A 98 10.90 12.18 31.35
CA THR A 98 9.88 13.16 31.76
C THR A 98 9.80 13.37 33.29
N PRO A 99 9.69 12.31 34.14
CA PRO A 99 9.68 12.52 35.58
C PRO A 99 11.00 13.05 36.13
N GLN A 100 12.15 12.70 35.53
CA GLN A 100 13.46 13.19 35.95
C GLN A 100 13.60 14.69 35.69
N VAL A 101 13.19 15.17 34.51
CA VAL A 101 13.16 16.59 34.16
C VAL A 101 12.25 17.37 35.10
N ILE A 102 11.08 16.83 35.43
CA ILE A 102 10.14 17.47 36.35
C ILE A 102 10.73 17.56 37.77
N ASN A 103 11.38 16.50 38.24
CA ASN A 103 12.02 16.47 39.56
C ASN A 103 13.23 17.42 39.63
N ALA A 104 14.08 17.44 38.61
CA ALA A 104 15.19 18.38 38.52
C ALA A 104 14.68 19.84 38.48
N GLY A 105 13.63 20.10 37.71
CA GLY A 105 12.95 21.39 37.69
C GLY A 105 12.39 21.77 39.05
N LYS A 106 11.82 20.81 39.81
CA LYS A 106 11.34 21.05 41.18
C LYS A 106 12.50 21.41 42.13
N ILE A 107 13.64 20.74 42.04
CA ILE A 107 14.82 21.07 42.85
C ILE A 107 15.30 22.49 42.51
N ARG A 108 15.46 22.80 41.22
CA ARG A 108 15.85 24.13 40.76
C ARG A 108 14.87 25.23 41.16
N PHE A 109 13.58 24.92 41.21
CA PHE A 109 12.53 25.82 41.65
C PHE A 109 12.65 26.21 43.14
N HIS A 110 13.02 25.27 44.01
CA HIS A 110 13.17 25.53 45.46
C HIS A 110 14.55 26.09 45.84
N TYR A 111 15.59 25.82 45.03
CA TYR A 111 16.96 26.23 45.30
C TYR A 111 17.52 27.07 44.15
N PRO A 112 17.01 28.30 43.94
CA PRO A 112 17.29 29.04 42.71
C PRO A 112 18.73 29.54 42.56
N GLN A 113 19.48 29.63 43.66
CA GLN A 113 20.89 30.04 43.67
C GLN A 113 21.86 28.86 43.49
N ASN A 114 21.35 27.62 43.45
CA ASN A 114 22.19 26.45 43.30
C ASN A 114 22.54 26.23 41.83
N VAL A 115 23.76 26.63 41.44
CA VAL A 115 24.29 26.49 40.08
C VAL A 115 24.25 25.03 39.60
N SER A 116 24.60 24.06 40.45
CA SER A 116 24.57 22.65 40.07
C SER A 116 23.16 22.13 39.80
N ALA A 117 22.15 22.63 40.52
CA ALA A 117 20.75 22.28 40.26
C ALA A 117 20.25 22.90 38.95
N ASP A 118 20.70 24.11 38.62
CA ASP A 118 20.41 24.81 37.36
C ASP A 118 21.00 24.04 36.17
N GLU A 119 22.30 23.74 36.22
CA GLU A 119 22.99 22.98 35.18
C GLU A 119 22.38 21.59 34.98
N HIS A 120 22.06 20.88 36.07
CA HIS A 120 21.43 19.56 35.98
C HIS A 120 20.05 19.63 35.31
N PHE A 121 19.21 20.60 35.70
CA PHE A 121 17.91 20.82 35.07
C PHE A 121 18.06 21.15 33.58
N GLU A 122 18.95 22.07 33.23
CA GLU A 122 19.18 22.49 31.84
C GLU A 122 19.69 21.36 30.95
N ASN A 123 20.56 20.49 31.47
CA ASN A 123 21.04 19.31 30.75
C ASN A 123 19.88 18.34 30.44
N LEU A 124 19.08 17.99 31.44
CA LEU A 124 17.91 17.12 31.26
C LEU A 124 16.86 17.74 30.34
N ARG A 125 16.65 19.06 30.43
CA ARG A 125 15.73 19.81 29.56
C ARG A 125 16.16 19.72 28.09
N ARG A 126 17.44 19.91 27.79
CA ARG A 126 17.98 19.77 26.43
C ARG A 126 17.82 18.34 25.91
N GLU A 127 18.19 17.35 26.72
CA GLU A 127 18.08 15.95 26.32
C GLU A 127 16.61 15.54 26.05
N LEU A 128 15.64 16.02 26.84
CA LEU A 128 14.21 15.76 26.58
C LEU A 128 13.74 16.46 25.30
N SER A 129 14.19 17.69 25.04
CA SER A 129 13.91 18.41 23.80
C SER A 129 14.42 17.63 22.59
N ASP A 130 15.67 17.15 22.65
CA ASP A 130 16.29 16.38 21.57
C ASP A 130 15.58 15.04 21.36
N ALA A 131 15.17 14.37 22.43
CA ALA A 131 14.40 13.13 22.36
C ALA A 131 13.02 13.35 21.70
N LEU A 132 12.31 14.44 22.03
CA LEU A 132 11.03 14.82 21.40
C LEU A 132 11.19 15.15 19.92
N GLN A 133 12.24 15.88 19.55
CA GLN A 133 12.56 16.18 18.15
C GLN A 133 12.88 14.89 17.38
N ARG A 134 13.72 14.01 17.95
CA ARG A 134 14.04 12.71 17.36
C ARG A 134 12.79 11.85 17.17
N LEU A 135 11.91 11.79 18.16
CA LEU A 135 10.66 11.03 18.06
C LEU A 135 9.79 11.58 16.93
N ARG A 136 9.66 12.90 16.81
CA ARG A 136 8.91 13.55 15.73
C ARG A 136 9.47 13.17 14.36
N SER A 137 10.77 13.28 14.15
CA SER A 137 11.42 12.94 12.88
C SER A 137 11.19 11.48 12.51
N LEU A 138 11.32 10.56 13.48
CA LEU A 138 11.05 9.13 13.25
C LEU A 138 9.58 8.85 12.91
N VAL A 139 8.65 9.58 13.53
CA VAL A 139 7.22 9.48 13.22
C VAL A 139 6.95 10.01 11.81
N ASP A 140 7.51 11.16 11.44
CA ASP A 140 7.36 11.76 10.12
C ASP A 140 7.96 10.84 9.02
N ASP A 141 9.06 10.13 9.29
CA ASP A 141 9.62 9.11 8.38
C ASP A 141 8.78 7.83 8.29
N ALA A 142 7.99 7.52 9.31
CA ALA A 142 7.18 6.30 9.39
C ALA A 142 5.77 6.45 8.78
N VAL A 143 5.31 7.68 8.55
CA VAL A 143 3.99 7.96 7.97
C VAL A 143 4.08 8.23 6.47
N ASP A 144 3.00 7.91 5.75
CA ASP A 144 2.92 8.24 4.33
C ASP A 144 2.80 9.78 4.14
N PRO A 145 3.66 10.42 3.32
CA PRO A 145 3.65 11.87 3.14
C PRO A 145 2.34 12.42 2.59
N LEU A 146 1.69 11.71 1.66
CA LEU A 146 0.43 12.15 1.06
C LEU A 146 -0.70 12.10 2.09
N GLU A 147 -0.79 11.01 2.86
CA GLU A 147 -1.78 10.88 3.93
C GLU A 147 -1.52 11.85 5.09
N PHE A 148 -0.26 12.12 5.43
CA PHE A 148 0.10 13.17 6.39
C PHE A 148 -0.36 14.56 5.94
N VAL A 149 -0.13 14.92 4.67
CA VAL A 149 -0.58 16.21 4.12
C VAL A 149 -2.10 16.30 4.09
N LYS A 150 -2.82 15.22 3.74
CA LYS A 150 -4.29 15.18 3.80
C LYS A 150 -4.82 15.39 5.23
N ALA A 151 -4.26 14.69 6.21
CA ALA A 151 -4.65 14.84 7.61
C ALA A 151 -4.34 16.26 8.12
N SER A 152 -3.18 16.82 7.74
CA SER A 152 -2.78 18.19 8.07
C SER A 152 -3.70 19.23 7.42
N GLU A 153 -4.09 19.06 6.15
CA GLU A 153 -5.05 19.93 5.46
C GLU A 153 -6.40 19.97 6.23
N ASN A 154 -6.89 18.80 6.66
CA ASN A 154 -8.12 18.70 7.44
C ASN A 154 -7.98 19.37 8.82
N ALA A 155 -6.85 19.17 9.51
CA ALA A 155 -6.58 19.82 10.80
C ALA A 155 -6.49 21.35 10.67
N ILE A 156 -5.84 21.86 9.62
CA ILE A 156 -5.79 23.30 9.34
C ILE A 156 -7.21 23.86 9.11
N ARG A 157 -8.06 23.16 8.35
CA ARG A 157 -9.47 23.57 8.17
C ARG A 157 -10.24 23.59 9.49
N ARG A 158 -10.04 22.59 10.35
CA ARG A 158 -10.64 22.55 11.70
C ARG A 158 -10.19 23.74 12.55
N HIS A 159 -8.89 24.03 12.62
CA HIS A 159 -8.39 25.21 13.33
C HIS A 159 -8.90 26.53 12.73
N GLY A 160 -9.07 26.61 11.41
CA GLY A 160 -9.70 27.76 10.77
C GLY A 160 -11.14 27.99 11.22
N GLN A 161 -11.91 26.93 11.44
CA GLN A 161 -13.26 27.04 12.02
C GLN A 161 -13.23 27.50 13.49
N GLU A 162 -12.27 27.01 14.28
CA GLU A 162 -12.13 27.45 15.67
C GLU A 162 -11.68 28.92 15.79
N CYS A 163 -10.88 29.41 14.83
CA CYS A 163 -10.61 30.84 14.70
C CYS A 163 -11.90 31.65 14.45
N GLU A 164 -12.80 31.19 13.57
CA GLU A 164 -14.10 31.86 13.35
C GLU A 164 -15.00 31.83 14.61
N ASN A 165 -15.00 30.71 15.33
CA ASN A 165 -15.69 30.60 16.62
C ASN A 165 -15.14 31.62 17.63
N ALA A 166 -13.81 31.73 17.72
CA ALA A 166 -13.14 32.68 18.61
C ALA A 166 -13.44 34.14 18.23
N ILE A 167 -13.49 34.47 16.94
CA ILE A 167 -13.90 35.80 16.46
C ILE A 167 -15.35 36.10 16.86
N SER A 168 -16.25 35.14 16.65
CA SER A 168 -17.68 35.29 16.94
C SER A 168 -17.96 35.45 18.44
N ASN A 169 -17.14 34.81 19.29
CA ASN A 169 -17.27 34.83 20.74
C ASN A 169 -16.42 35.91 21.44
N ASP A 170 -15.70 36.75 20.68
CA ASP A 170 -14.81 37.80 21.23
C ASP A 170 -13.66 37.23 22.10
N GLU A 171 -13.05 36.12 21.66
CA GLU A 171 -11.99 35.38 22.37
C GLU A 171 -10.62 35.56 21.67
N PRO A 172 -9.93 36.70 21.85
CA PRO A 172 -8.70 37.03 21.11
C PRO A 172 -7.56 36.03 21.36
N GLN A 173 -7.45 35.49 22.58
CA GLN A 173 -6.42 34.51 22.91
C GLN A 173 -6.62 33.21 22.13
N LYS A 174 -7.85 32.68 22.06
CA LYS A 174 -8.14 31.46 21.30
C LYS A 174 -7.91 31.65 19.80
N MET A 175 -8.24 32.82 19.26
CA MET A 175 -7.91 33.18 17.88
C MET A 175 -6.39 33.09 17.62
N ALA A 176 -5.58 33.68 18.50
CA ALA A 176 -4.12 33.62 18.39
C ALA A 176 -3.55 32.19 18.53
N ASP A 177 -4.11 31.39 19.44
CA ASP A 177 -3.69 30.01 19.69
C ASP A 177 -3.97 29.10 18.48
N HIS A 178 -5.16 29.20 17.89
CA HIS A 178 -5.53 28.43 16.70
C HIS A 178 -4.78 28.89 15.44
N ALA A 179 -4.56 30.19 15.25
CA ALA A 179 -3.72 30.70 14.16
C ALA A 179 -2.27 30.21 14.27
N SER A 180 -1.73 30.13 15.49
CA SER A 180 -0.41 29.56 15.76
C SER A 180 -0.37 28.06 15.41
N SER A 181 -1.44 27.32 15.71
CA SER A 181 -1.57 25.90 15.36
C SER A 181 -1.59 25.70 13.84
N ILE A 182 -2.32 26.53 13.09
CA ILE A 182 -2.31 26.54 11.61
C ILE A 182 -0.89 26.78 11.08
N ALA A 183 -0.19 27.78 11.60
CA ALA A 183 1.17 28.11 11.15
C ALA A 183 2.15 26.95 11.39
N ARG A 184 2.07 26.29 12.55
CA ARG A 184 2.92 25.12 12.85
C ARG A 184 2.65 23.96 11.90
N LEU A 185 1.38 23.62 11.66
CA LEU A 185 1.01 22.57 10.72
C LEU A 185 1.44 22.89 9.29
N ALA A 186 1.24 24.13 8.83
CA ALA A 186 1.70 24.58 7.52
C ALA A 186 3.22 24.46 7.36
N ASN A 187 4.00 24.81 8.39
CA ASN A 187 5.45 24.62 8.38
C ASN A 187 5.85 23.12 8.34
N ARG A 188 5.12 22.24 9.03
CA ARG A 188 5.36 20.78 8.91
C ARG A 188 5.08 20.28 7.49
N VAL A 189 3.98 20.71 6.87
CA VAL A 189 3.65 20.38 5.48
C VAL A 189 4.75 20.89 4.53
N LEU A 190 5.28 22.09 4.78
CA LEU A 190 6.40 22.65 4.02
C LEU A 190 7.66 21.78 4.14
N MET A 191 8.00 21.31 5.35
CA MET A 191 9.14 20.42 5.56
C MET A 191 8.94 19.08 4.84
N ALA A 192 7.74 18.49 4.92
CA ALA A 192 7.40 17.27 4.20
C ALA A 192 7.55 17.45 2.68
N ALA A 193 7.05 18.57 2.13
CA ALA A 193 7.16 18.87 0.70
C ALA A 193 8.63 18.99 0.24
N LYS A 194 9.46 19.76 0.97
CA LYS A 194 10.89 19.91 0.66
C LYS A 194 11.62 18.57 0.73
N GLY A 195 11.36 17.77 1.78
CA GLY A 195 11.95 16.43 1.90
C GLY A 195 11.56 15.48 0.75
N GLN A 196 10.33 15.59 0.22
CA GLN A 196 9.92 14.81 -0.95
C GLN A 196 10.60 15.27 -2.24
N ALA A 197 10.80 16.58 -2.40
CA ALA A 197 11.56 17.12 -3.54
C ALA A 197 13.03 16.67 -3.51
N GLU A 198 13.67 16.71 -2.33
CA GLU A 198 15.05 16.26 -2.11
C GLU A 198 15.23 14.75 -2.30
N ASN A 199 14.20 13.95 -2.00
CA ASN A 199 14.22 12.51 -2.18
C ASN A 199 14.07 12.06 -3.66
N SER A 200 13.69 12.96 -4.56
CA SER A 200 13.36 12.63 -5.95
C SER A 200 14.37 13.21 -6.93
N GLU A 201 14.90 12.34 -7.79
CA GLU A 201 15.73 12.70 -8.94
C GLU A 201 14.89 12.96 -10.23
N ASP A 202 13.56 12.87 -10.19
CA ASP A 202 12.69 13.28 -11.29
C ASP A 202 12.55 14.82 -11.33
N PRO A 203 13.12 15.52 -12.35
CA PRO A 203 13.10 16.98 -12.40
C PRO A 203 11.68 17.55 -12.48
N ALA A 204 10.75 16.85 -13.13
CA ALA A 204 9.38 17.33 -13.28
C ALA A 204 8.62 17.26 -11.95
N PHE A 205 8.76 16.15 -11.22
CA PHE A 205 8.19 16.03 -9.87
C PHE A 205 8.83 17.02 -8.90
N SER A 206 10.16 17.08 -8.84
CA SER A 206 10.88 17.95 -7.90
C SER A 206 10.61 19.43 -8.18
N GLY A 207 10.49 19.82 -9.46
CA GLY A 207 10.06 21.17 -9.86
C GLY A 207 8.65 21.50 -9.36
N ARG A 208 7.65 20.65 -9.65
CA ARG A 208 6.26 20.86 -9.17
C ARG A 208 6.18 20.91 -7.65
N MET A 209 6.95 20.07 -6.95
CA MET A 209 6.96 20.04 -5.49
C MET A 209 7.57 21.32 -4.90
N ASN A 210 8.69 21.78 -5.45
CA ASN A 210 9.35 23.02 -5.04
C ASN A 210 8.46 24.24 -5.30
N ASP A 211 7.77 24.30 -6.43
CA ASP A 211 6.82 25.38 -6.72
C ASP A 211 5.67 25.42 -5.70
N ALA A 212 5.11 24.26 -5.36
CA ALA A 212 4.06 24.15 -4.34
C ALA A 212 4.57 24.54 -2.94
N ALA A 213 5.79 24.11 -2.58
CA ALA A 213 6.45 24.46 -1.32
C ALA A 213 6.71 25.97 -1.21
N ASN A 214 7.22 26.60 -2.28
CA ASN A 214 7.49 28.04 -2.31
C ASN A 214 6.20 28.87 -2.17
N ARG A 215 5.13 28.44 -2.83
CA ARG A 215 3.80 29.05 -2.67
C ARG A 215 3.30 28.95 -1.23
N LEU A 216 3.38 27.77 -0.61
CA LEU A 216 2.99 27.58 0.79
C LEU A 216 3.81 28.48 1.72
N GLN A 217 5.14 28.50 1.55
CA GLN A 217 6.04 29.32 2.36
C GLN A 217 5.67 30.81 2.31
N GLY A 218 5.29 31.33 1.14
CA GLY A 218 4.86 32.72 0.97
C GLY A 218 3.52 33.07 1.65
N THR A 219 2.65 32.08 1.91
CA THR A 219 1.32 32.31 2.53
C THR A 219 1.32 32.33 4.06
N ILE A 220 2.35 31.77 4.71
CA ILE A 220 2.38 31.65 6.18
C ILE A 220 2.52 33.01 6.88
N PRO A 221 3.50 33.87 6.54
CA PRO A 221 3.66 35.17 7.20
C PRO A 221 2.42 36.09 7.14
N PRO A 222 1.76 36.31 5.98
CA PRO A 222 0.59 37.18 5.93
C PRO A 222 -0.58 36.61 6.75
N MET A 223 -0.80 35.29 6.71
CA MET A 223 -1.85 34.66 7.54
C MET A 223 -1.63 34.91 9.04
N VAL A 224 -0.40 34.75 9.53
CA VAL A 224 -0.06 35.01 10.94
C VAL A 224 -0.20 36.50 11.28
N ASN A 225 0.22 37.40 10.37
CA ASN A 225 0.14 38.83 10.61
C ASN A 225 -1.32 39.31 10.67
N ASP A 226 -2.16 38.86 9.74
CA ASP A 226 -3.59 39.19 9.74
C ASP A 226 -4.30 38.61 10.97
N ALA A 227 -3.95 37.39 11.38
CA ALA A 227 -4.49 36.79 12.60
C ALA A 227 -4.15 37.62 13.85
N LYS A 228 -2.95 38.20 13.92
CA LYS A 228 -2.58 39.12 15.01
C LYS A 228 -3.45 40.38 15.00
N GLN A 229 -3.76 40.94 13.82
CA GLN A 229 -4.67 42.10 13.73
C GLN A 229 -6.06 41.76 14.25
N VAL A 230 -6.57 40.57 13.92
CA VAL A 230 -7.85 40.08 14.45
C VAL A 230 -7.79 39.90 15.97
N ALA A 231 -6.69 39.34 16.49
CA ALA A 231 -6.53 39.15 17.93
C ALA A 231 -6.41 40.47 18.71
N LEU A 232 -5.94 41.56 18.07
CA LEU A 232 -5.93 42.90 18.69
C LEU A 232 -7.35 43.46 18.87
N ASN A 233 -8.24 43.21 17.92
CA ASN A 233 -9.64 43.61 17.99
C ASN A 233 -10.53 42.62 17.21
N PRO A 234 -11.09 41.58 17.86
CA PRO A 234 -11.92 40.58 17.19
C PRO A 234 -13.19 41.15 16.55
N ARG A 235 -13.62 42.35 17.01
CA ARG A 235 -14.80 43.04 16.48
C ARG A 235 -14.54 43.75 15.16
N ASP A 236 -13.27 43.94 14.77
CA ASP A 236 -12.91 44.51 13.48
C ASP A 236 -13.17 43.52 12.34
N GLN A 237 -14.32 43.67 11.69
CA GLN A 237 -14.73 42.83 10.57
C GLN A 237 -13.83 42.98 9.34
N SER A 238 -13.12 44.11 9.19
CA SER A 238 -12.17 44.30 8.09
C SER A 238 -10.89 43.49 8.30
N ALA A 239 -10.37 43.46 9.53
CA ALA A 239 -9.26 42.59 9.91
C ALA A 239 -9.65 41.11 9.77
N ALA A 240 -10.85 40.73 10.24
CA ALA A 240 -11.36 39.37 10.08
C ALA A 240 -11.49 38.96 8.60
N GLY A 241 -11.99 39.86 7.75
CA GLY A 241 -12.05 39.65 6.29
C GLY A 241 -10.68 39.39 5.67
N ARG A 242 -9.68 40.23 5.98
CA ARG A 242 -8.29 40.05 5.50
C ARG A 242 -7.69 38.71 5.93
N TRP A 243 -7.90 38.33 7.20
CA TRP A 243 -7.44 37.04 7.71
C TRP A 243 -8.12 35.86 7.00
N ARG A 244 -9.43 35.92 6.72
CA ARG A 244 -10.13 34.88 5.96
C ARG A 244 -9.50 34.68 4.58
N ASP A 245 -9.17 35.77 3.90
CA ASP A 245 -8.54 35.72 2.58
C ASP A 245 -7.13 35.12 2.64
N SER A 246 -6.30 35.51 3.61
CA SER A 246 -4.95 34.96 3.76
C SER A 246 -4.97 33.50 4.23
N ASN A 247 -5.89 33.12 5.12
CA ASN A 247 -6.09 31.73 5.55
C ASN A 247 -6.58 30.86 4.38
N LYS A 248 -7.51 31.35 3.55
CA LYS A 248 -7.95 30.64 2.33
C LYS A 248 -6.79 30.39 1.37
N LYS A 249 -5.96 31.41 1.11
CA LYS A 249 -4.76 31.27 0.27
C LYS A 249 -3.79 30.21 0.83
N LEU A 250 -3.61 30.16 2.15
CA LEU A 250 -2.78 29.15 2.81
C LEU A 250 -3.36 27.74 2.63
N VAL A 251 -4.66 27.56 2.86
CA VAL A 251 -5.34 26.26 2.65
C VAL A 251 -5.22 25.79 1.19
N ASP A 252 -5.39 26.71 0.23
CA ASP A 252 -5.24 26.41 -1.20
C ASP A 252 -3.78 26.03 -1.58
N ALA A 253 -2.80 26.65 -0.92
CA ALA A 253 -1.39 26.31 -1.08
C ALA A 253 -1.06 24.93 -0.49
N VAL A 254 -1.59 24.59 0.69
CA VAL A 254 -1.49 23.22 1.26
C VAL A 254 -2.14 22.20 0.31
N GLY A 255 -3.32 22.50 -0.24
CA GLY A 255 -3.97 21.65 -1.24
C GLY A 255 -3.16 21.51 -2.53
N SER A 256 -2.34 22.49 -2.89
CA SER A 256 -1.41 22.41 -4.03
C SER A 256 -0.26 21.44 -3.75
N VAL A 257 0.28 21.42 -2.52
CA VAL A 257 1.27 20.41 -2.08
C VAL A 257 0.66 19.01 -2.16
N ARG A 258 -0.58 18.81 -1.68
CA ARG A 258 -1.28 17.53 -1.80
C ARG A 258 -1.40 17.06 -3.25
N ARG A 259 -1.85 17.94 -4.15
CA ARG A 259 -1.97 17.63 -5.59
C ARG A 259 -0.62 17.32 -6.24
N ALA A 260 0.46 17.95 -5.78
CA ALA A 260 1.81 17.67 -6.29
C ALA A 260 2.32 16.28 -5.86
N LEU A 261 1.88 15.77 -4.71
CA LEU A 261 2.19 14.41 -4.23
C LEU A 261 1.32 13.33 -4.90
N GLU A 262 0.10 13.68 -5.32
CA GLU A 262 -0.77 12.74 -6.02
C GLU A 262 -0.15 12.29 -7.34
N PRO A 263 -0.25 10.99 -7.70
CA PRO A 263 0.20 10.52 -8.99
C PRO A 263 -0.44 11.36 -10.09
N SER A 264 0.38 11.87 -11.01
CA SER A 264 -0.14 12.52 -12.21
C SER A 264 -1.11 11.54 -12.87
N GLN A 265 -2.38 11.91 -12.99
CA GLN A 265 -3.37 11.06 -13.64
C GLN A 265 -2.78 10.60 -14.97
N LEU A 266 -2.61 9.29 -15.14
CA LEU A 266 -2.41 8.72 -16.46
C LEU A 266 -3.56 9.25 -17.34
N PRO A 267 -3.29 9.77 -18.54
CA PRO A 267 -4.34 10.20 -19.44
C PRO A 267 -5.41 9.11 -19.49
N GLU A 268 -6.70 9.46 -19.30
CA GLU A 268 -7.77 8.50 -19.50
C GLU A 268 -7.68 7.98 -20.93
N MET A 269 -7.12 6.77 -21.10
CA MET A 269 -6.96 6.09 -22.39
C MET A 269 -8.30 5.62 -22.98
N LYS A 270 -9.43 6.22 -22.56
CA LYS A 270 -10.77 5.84 -23.03
C LYS A 270 -11.11 6.42 -24.41
N ASN A 271 -10.36 7.42 -24.89
CA ASN A 271 -10.64 8.12 -26.14
C ASN A 271 -9.44 8.15 -27.11
N LEU A 272 -8.69 7.05 -27.22
CA LEU A 272 -7.82 6.85 -28.38
C LEU A 272 -8.67 6.26 -29.50
N ASP A 273 -9.14 7.12 -30.40
CA ASP A 273 -9.78 6.71 -31.64
C ASP A 273 -8.71 6.06 -32.55
N ILE A 274 -8.76 4.73 -32.66
CA ILE A 274 -7.76 3.90 -33.38
C ILE A 274 -7.89 4.04 -34.92
N ASN A 275 -8.79 4.89 -35.43
CA ASN A 275 -9.01 5.02 -36.88
C ASN A 275 -8.18 6.11 -37.59
N GLY A 276 -7.17 6.70 -36.91
CA GLY A 276 -6.35 7.79 -37.47
C GLY A 276 -4.96 7.43 -38.01
N MET A 277 -4.51 6.16 -37.93
CA MET A 277 -3.18 5.77 -38.42
C MET A 277 -3.25 5.15 -39.82
N THR A 278 -3.38 5.99 -40.85
CA THR A 278 -3.01 5.59 -42.22
C THR A 278 -1.50 5.47 -42.29
N VAL A 279 -1.01 4.24 -42.40
CA VAL A 279 0.39 3.89 -42.66
C VAL A 279 0.80 4.45 -44.02
N GLY A 280 1.52 5.56 -44.02
CA GLY A 280 2.19 6.09 -45.20
C GLY A 280 3.49 5.35 -45.46
N THR A 281 3.46 4.34 -46.33
CA THR A 281 4.65 3.70 -46.90
C THR A 281 5.36 4.66 -47.86
N LYS A 282 6.53 5.17 -47.47
CA LYS A 282 7.63 5.59 -48.37
C LYS A 282 8.94 5.25 -47.62
N GLY A 283 9.79 4.37 -48.12
CA GLY A 283 10.63 4.56 -49.30
C GLY A 283 12.03 4.95 -48.81
N GLY A 284 12.99 4.03 -48.89
CA GLY A 284 14.23 4.04 -48.11
C GLY A 284 15.24 5.14 -48.44
N ALA A 285 16.12 5.43 -47.48
CA ALA A 285 17.47 5.92 -47.70
C ALA A 285 18.34 5.68 -46.45
N ARG A 286 19.64 5.56 -46.71
CA ARG A 286 20.70 4.92 -45.91
C ARG A 286 21.09 5.61 -44.61
N SER A 287 21.66 4.79 -43.73
CA SER A 287 22.51 5.12 -42.59
C SER A 287 23.65 6.08 -42.95
N SER A 288 23.86 7.11 -42.12
CA SER A 288 25.21 7.55 -41.72
C SER A 288 25.16 8.48 -40.51
N SER A 289 25.87 8.08 -39.45
CA SER A 289 26.22 8.89 -38.29
C SER A 289 27.10 10.08 -38.66
N ARG A 290 26.91 11.25 -37.99
CA ARG A 290 27.97 12.23 -37.61
C ARG A 290 27.40 13.37 -36.72
N VAL A 291 27.69 13.26 -35.42
CA VAL A 291 28.43 14.21 -34.55
C VAL A 291 28.29 15.74 -34.73
N CYS A 292 27.98 16.39 -33.59
CA CYS A 292 28.21 17.80 -33.16
C CYS A 292 27.35 18.89 -33.84
N LYS A 293 26.85 19.94 -33.14
CA LYS A 293 27.52 20.77 -32.12
C LYS A 293 26.48 21.64 -31.38
N VAL A 294 26.72 21.88 -30.10
CA VAL A 294 26.09 22.91 -29.26
C VAL A 294 26.47 24.30 -29.76
N SER A 295 25.50 25.22 -29.86
CA SER A 295 25.68 26.68 -29.75
C SER A 295 24.31 27.37 -29.56
N SER A 296 24.04 27.85 -28.35
CA SER A 296 23.28 29.10 -28.10
C SER A 296 24.28 30.27 -28.19
N PRO A 297 23.93 31.58 -28.31
CA PRO A 297 22.76 32.19 -27.67
C PRO A 297 22.12 33.46 -28.31
N LEU A 298 21.04 33.94 -27.65
CA LEU A 298 20.48 35.31 -27.63
C LEU A 298 19.79 35.90 -28.87
N SER A 299 18.48 36.16 -28.77
CA SER A 299 17.93 37.54 -28.78
C SER A 299 16.44 37.55 -28.46
N VAL A 300 16.06 38.55 -27.66
CA VAL A 300 14.73 38.91 -27.20
C VAL A 300 14.09 39.80 -28.25
N ASP A 301 12.83 39.58 -28.60
CA ASP A 301 11.98 40.67 -29.09
C ASP A 301 10.52 40.48 -28.67
N VAL A 302 9.95 41.60 -28.21
CA VAL A 302 8.63 41.74 -27.60
C VAL A 302 7.69 42.28 -28.68
N GLY A 303 6.55 41.62 -28.88
CA GLY A 303 5.47 42.10 -29.75
C GLY A 303 4.11 41.79 -29.16
N TYR A 304 3.48 42.82 -28.59
CA TYR A 304 2.07 42.87 -28.22
C TYR A 304 1.28 43.34 -29.44
N GLU A 305 0.26 42.60 -29.87
CA GLU A 305 -1.02 43.20 -30.28
C GLU A 305 -2.14 42.15 -30.36
N SER A 306 -3.26 42.57 -29.81
CA SER A 306 -4.56 41.91 -29.64
C SER A 306 -5.38 41.89 -30.92
N ASP A 307 -6.18 40.83 -31.17
CA ASP A 307 -7.61 41.01 -31.44
C ASP A 307 -8.45 39.73 -31.35
N THR A 308 -9.76 39.95 -31.38
CA THR A 308 -10.85 39.32 -30.65
C THR A 308 -11.69 38.29 -31.45
N ALA A 309 -12.43 37.46 -30.70
CA ALA A 309 -13.74 36.85 -31.00
C ALA A 309 -13.91 35.72 -32.05
N ALA A 310 -14.24 34.50 -31.58
CA ALA A 310 -15.31 33.64 -32.14
C ALA A 310 -15.69 32.49 -31.15
N PRO A 311 -16.91 31.89 -31.24
CA PRO A 311 -17.75 31.63 -30.07
C PRO A 311 -17.71 30.20 -29.50
N VAL A 312 -17.97 30.12 -28.19
CA VAL A 312 -18.24 28.88 -27.45
C VAL A 312 -19.71 28.51 -27.61
N SER A 313 -20.01 27.36 -28.23
CA SER A 313 -21.34 26.73 -28.18
C SER A 313 -21.30 25.48 -27.29
N TRP A 314 -22.04 25.50 -26.19
CA TRP A 314 -22.27 24.33 -25.34
C TRP A 314 -23.43 23.49 -25.90
N SER A 315 -23.18 22.23 -26.23
CA SER A 315 -24.24 21.24 -26.47
C SER A 315 -24.27 20.24 -25.32
N ARG A 316 -25.38 20.21 -24.58
CA ARG A 316 -25.68 19.22 -23.53
C ARG A 316 -25.86 17.82 -24.15
N PRO A 317 -25.22 16.76 -23.63
CA PRO A 317 -25.61 15.40 -23.97
C PRO A 317 -26.91 15.03 -23.24
N MET A 318 -27.91 14.57 -24.01
CA MET A 318 -29.14 13.98 -23.49
C MET A 318 -28.87 12.64 -22.78
N ARG A 319 -29.66 12.42 -21.74
CA ARG A 319 -29.74 11.24 -20.87
C ARG A 319 -30.01 9.97 -21.69
N SER A 320 -29.03 9.07 -21.80
CA SER A 320 -29.26 7.71 -22.32
C SER A 320 -29.97 6.88 -21.25
N LYS A 321 -31.05 6.19 -21.65
CA LYS A 321 -31.74 5.18 -20.84
C LYS A 321 -30.90 3.91 -20.85
N ASP A 322 -30.47 3.45 -19.67
CA ASP A 322 -30.00 2.08 -19.51
C ASP A 322 -31.21 1.13 -19.62
N VAL A 323 -31.33 0.45 -20.75
CA VAL A 323 -32.14 -0.77 -20.89
C VAL A 323 -31.16 -1.93 -20.79
N VAL A 324 -31.28 -2.70 -19.72
CA VAL A 324 -30.44 -3.88 -19.46
C VAL A 324 -31.35 -5.10 -19.62
N ASP A 325 -31.35 -5.71 -20.79
CA ASP A 325 -31.85 -7.08 -20.99
C ASP A 325 -30.68 -8.05 -20.81
N PHE A 326 -30.75 -8.87 -19.76
CA PHE A 326 -29.88 -10.04 -19.57
C PHE A 326 -30.78 -11.26 -19.32
N ASP A 327 -30.91 -12.11 -20.34
CA ASP A 327 -31.36 -13.49 -20.19
C ASP A 327 -30.23 -14.31 -19.56
N TYR A 328 -30.43 -14.80 -18.34
CA TYR A 328 -29.58 -15.80 -17.69
C TYR A 328 -30.18 -17.21 -17.86
N PRO A 329 -29.39 -18.26 -18.15
CA PRO A 329 -29.89 -19.63 -18.07
C PRO A 329 -30.11 -20.03 -16.61
N ASN A 330 -31.29 -20.60 -16.33
CA ASN A 330 -31.69 -21.15 -15.03
C ASN A 330 -30.69 -22.20 -14.52
N ILE A 331 -29.99 -21.90 -13.42
CA ILE A 331 -29.21 -22.86 -12.63
C ILE A 331 -30.09 -23.29 -11.45
N ASP A 332 -30.36 -24.60 -11.37
CA ASP A 332 -31.15 -25.20 -10.29
C ASP A 332 -30.26 -25.42 -9.05
N PHE A 333 -30.46 -24.59 -8.03
CA PHE A 333 -29.67 -24.59 -6.79
C PHE A 333 -30.09 -25.68 -5.78
N HIS A 334 -31.14 -26.46 -6.01
CA HIS A 334 -31.54 -27.53 -5.09
C HIS A 334 -30.69 -28.80 -5.28
N SER A 335 -30.22 -29.09 -6.49
CA SER A 335 -29.41 -30.30 -6.76
C SER A 335 -27.95 -30.22 -6.26
N MET A 336 -27.44 -29.03 -5.90
CA MET A 336 -26.06 -28.88 -5.41
C MET A 336 -25.91 -29.07 -3.89
N PHE A 337 -26.99 -28.90 -3.12
CA PHE A 337 -26.93 -29.04 -1.66
C PHE A 337 -26.93 -30.51 -1.22
N ASP A 338 -27.58 -31.40 -1.98
CA ASP A 338 -27.68 -32.83 -1.64
C ASP A 338 -26.41 -33.63 -1.96
N MET A 339 -25.51 -33.13 -2.81
CA MET A 339 -24.24 -33.79 -3.13
C MET A 339 -23.13 -33.52 -2.10
N TRP A 340 -23.27 -32.46 -1.29
CA TRP A 340 -22.31 -32.09 -0.25
C TRP A 340 -22.53 -32.81 1.09
N LEU A 341 -23.74 -33.34 1.34
CA LEU A 341 -24.09 -34.01 2.59
C LEU A 341 -23.71 -35.50 2.66
N TYR A 342 -23.25 -36.11 1.55
CA TYR A 342 -22.99 -37.56 1.46
C TYR A 342 -21.52 -37.99 1.62
N GLN A 343 -20.60 -37.10 2.03
CA GLN A 343 -19.16 -37.38 2.01
C GLN A 343 -18.36 -37.04 3.29
N MET A 344 -18.97 -37.11 4.48
CA MET A 344 -18.21 -37.00 5.74
C MET A 344 -18.50 -38.19 6.68
N PRO A 345 -17.46 -38.91 7.18
CA PRO A 345 -17.64 -39.92 8.24
C PRO A 345 -17.96 -39.27 9.60
N PRO A 346 -18.69 -39.96 10.50
CA PRO A 346 -19.33 -39.32 11.65
C PRO A 346 -18.34 -39.06 12.79
N VAL A 347 -18.28 -37.80 13.26
CA VAL A 347 -17.56 -37.40 14.48
C VAL A 347 -18.57 -37.15 15.59
N ASN A 348 -18.40 -37.85 16.72
CA ASN A 348 -19.30 -37.85 17.88
C ASN A 348 -19.15 -36.55 18.69
N LEU A 349 -20.22 -35.74 18.74
CA LEU A 349 -20.26 -34.40 19.36
C LEU A 349 -21.02 -34.41 20.70
N SER A 350 -20.70 -35.35 21.58
CA SER A 350 -21.18 -35.36 22.97
C SER A 350 -20.11 -34.85 23.93
N SER A 351 -19.79 -33.56 23.86
CA SER A 351 -19.24 -32.76 24.96
C SER A 351 -18.96 -31.36 24.44
N LEU A 352 -19.82 -30.39 24.78
CA LEU A 352 -19.51 -28.95 24.98
C LEU A 352 -20.80 -28.11 25.04
N TYR A 353 -21.63 -28.35 26.05
CA TYR A 353 -22.58 -27.34 26.54
C TYR A 353 -22.85 -27.57 28.02
N ASP A 354 -22.13 -26.86 28.89
CA ASP A 354 -22.62 -26.64 30.25
C ASP A 354 -22.03 -25.38 30.87
N LEU A 355 -22.73 -24.24 30.78
CA LEU A 355 -22.51 -23.08 31.67
C LEU A 355 -23.83 -22.29 31.84
N ARG A 356 -24.62 -22.69 32.83
CA ARG A 356 -25.51 -21.79 33.59
C ARG A 356 -25.05 -21.74 35.04
N ARG A 357 -24.76 -20.55 35.56
CA ARG A 357 -25.04 -20.12 36.96
C ARG A 357 -24.78 -18.62 37.11
N LEU A 358 -25.85 -17.87 37.40
CA LEU A 358 -25.82 -16.54 38.06
C LEU A 358 -25.85 -16.76 39.59
N PRO A 359 -25.49 -15.74 40.41
CA PRO A 359 -26.55 -14.99 41.10
C PRO A 359 -26.28 -13.49 41.43
N THR A 360 -27.31 -12.65 41.23
CA THR A 360 -27.91 -11.60 42.12
C THR A 360 -27.04 -10.46 42.71
N LEU A 361 -27.41 -9.16 42.85
CA LEU A 361 -28.61 -8.50 43.41
C LEU A 361 -28.63 -6.94 43.17
N PHE A 362 -29.86 -6.37 43.06
CA PHE A 362 -30.36 -5.01 43.44
C PHE A 362 -29.75 -3.72 42.81
N HIS A 363 -30.49 -2.68 42.38
CA HIS A 363 -31.59 -1.97 43.06
C HIS A 363 -32.59 -1.25 42.11
N ARG A 364 -33.82 -1.07 42.62
CA ARG A 364 -35.05 -0.48 42.02
C ARG A 364 -35.02 1.05 41.82
N ARG A 365 -35.82 1.51 40.83
CA ARG A 365 -36.90 2.54 40.89
C ARG A 365 -37.51 2.62 39.48
N SER A 366 -38.81 2.79 39.20
CA SER A 366 -40.05 3.02 39.95
C SER A 366 -41.24 2.69 39.01
N ALA A 367 -42.44 2.51 39.56
CA ALA A 367 -43.54 1.79 38.94
C ALA A 367 -44.72 2.68 38.44
N SER A 368 -45.41 2.19 37.39
CA SER A 368 -46.89 2.07 37.24
C SER A 368 -47.81 3.32 36.97
N PRO A 369 -49.12 3.18 36.58
CA PRO A 369 -49.67 2.45 35.41
C PRO A 369 -51.05 2.99 34.84
N ARG A 370 -51.57 2.34 33.77
CA ARG A 370 -52.99 2.29 33.27
C ARG A 370 -53.50 3.56 32.52
N ARG A 371 -54.36 3.56 31.48
CA ARG A 371 -55.52 2.71 31.08
C ARG A 371 -55.81 2.69 29.55
N ARG A 372 -56.22 1.50 29.09
CA ARG A 372 -57.32 1.09 28.16
C ARG A 372 -57.77 1.93 26.94
N ARG A 373 -57.66 1.26 25.76
CA ARG A 373 -58.66 0.99 24.68
C ARG A 373 -59.73 2.07 24.36
N ARG A 374 -59.79 2.53 23.10
CA ARG A 374 -60.61 1.98 21.98
C ARG A 374 -60.46 2.80 20.67
N ASN A 375 -60.16 2.06 19.58
CA ASN A 375 -60.69 2.11 18.20
C ASN A 375 -60.75 3.37 17.29
N ARG A 376 -60.45 3.07 16.00
CA ARG A 376 -60.76 3.73 14.71
C ARG A 376 -59.84 4.92 14.33
N HIS A 377 -59.22 5.05 13.14
CA HIS A 377 -59.40 4.49 11.79
C HIS A 377 -58.04 4.19 11.10
N ARG A 378 -58.00 3.11 10.30
CA ARG A 378 -56.94 2.78 9.32
C ARG A 378 -57.21 3.49 7.98
N ARG A 379 -56.14 3.87 7.29
CA ARG A 379 -56.00 3.76 5.82
C ARG A 379 -54.58 3.29 5.50
N CYS A 380 -54.42 1.99 5.27
CA CYS A 380 -53.35 1.41 4.44
C CYS A 380 -54.00 1.00 3.12
N LEU A 381 -53.37 1.37 2.01
CA LEU A 381 -53.72 0.86 0.68
C LEU A 381 -52.96 -0.46 0.47
N THR A 382 -53.70 -1.55 0.51
CA THR A 382 -53.33 -2.86 -0.04
C THR A 382 -54.03 -3.02 -1.38
N LEU A 383 -53.32 -3.45 -2.42
CA LEU A 383 -53.94 -4.10 -3.56
C LEU A 383 -53.29 -5.47 -3.76
N SER A 384 -54.17 -6.46 -3.76
CA SER A 384 -53.93 -7.89 -3.81
C SER A 384 -53.91 -8.38 -5.25
N PHE A 385 -53.09 -9.40 -5.52
CA PHE A 385 -53.11 -10.21 -6.74
C PHE A 385 -54.33 -11.15 -6.79
N PRO A 386 -54.83 -11.49 -7.99
CA PRO A 386 -55.45 -12.79 -8.27
C PRO A 386 -54.46 -13.77 -8.91
N VAL A 387 -54.58 -15.02 -8.48
CA VAL A 387 -53.86 -16.22 -8.90
C VAL A 387 -54.66 -16.90 -10.01
N ASP A 388 -54.00 -17.31 -11.10
CA ASP A 388 -54.45 -18.38 -12.01
C ASP A 388 -53.23 -18.95 -12.76
N TRP A 389 -52.59 -20.03 -12.25
CA TRP A 389 -51.53 -20.74 -12.99
C TRP A 389 -51.72 -22.26 -13.08
N GLU A 390 -52.89 -22.79 -12.71
CA GLU A 390 -53.09 -24.23 -12.62
C GLU A 390 -53.99 -24.79 -13.73
N ARG A 391 -53.57 -24.69 -15.00
CA ARG A 391 -54.08 -25.55 -16.10
C ARG A 391 -53.29 -25.42 -17.42
N GLU A 392 -52.08 -25.99 -17.54
CA GLU A 392 -51.57 -26.45 -18.86
C GLU A 392 -50.31 -27.34 -18.84
N GLN A 393 -50.07 -28.11 -17.77
CA GLN A 393 -48.99 -29.11 -17.71
C GLN A 393 -49.45 -30.51 -18.17
N ARG A 394 -50.10 -30.61 -19.35
CA ARG A 394 -50.36 -31.90 -20.03
C ARG A 394 -50.47 -31.72 -21.54
N THR A 395 -49.33 -31.61 -22.23
CA THR A 395 -49.04 -32.29 -23.51
C THR A 395 -47.65 -31.85 -23.99
N GLY A 396 -46.70 -32.79 -24.04
CA GLY A 396 -45.40 -32.56 -24.65
C GLY A 396 -45.51 -32.38 -26.16
N ARG A 397 -45.07 -31.22 -26.67
CA ARG A 397 -44.65 -31.04 -28.06
C ARG A 397 -43.43 -30.11 -28.13
N ARG A 398 -42.34 -30.64 -28.70
CA ARG A 398 -41.16 -29.89 -29.16
C ARG A 398 -41.61 -28.68 -30.00
N ARG A 399 -41.10 -27.48 -29.73
CA ARG A 399 -41.20 -26.34 -30.67
C ARG A 399 -40.07 -26.44 -31.69
N GLU A 400 -40.44 -26.67 -32.94
CA GLU A 400 -39.60 -26.55 -34.13
C GLU A 400 -39.16 -25.09 -34.35
N VAL A 401 -37.94 -24.92 -34.86
CA VAL A 401 -37.36 -23.64 -35.29
C VAL A 401 -38.00 -23.22 -36.61
N ARG A 402 -38.67 -22.06 -36.64
CA ARG A 402 -39.33 -21.52 -37.84
C ARG A 402 -38.33 -20.69 -38.66
N ALA A 403 -38.23 -20.96 -39.96
CA ALA A 403 -37.39 -20.20 -40.90
C ALA A 403 -37.89 -18.75 -41.11
N PRO A 404 -36.99 -17.78 -41.44
CA PRO A 404 -37.35 -16.38 -41.64
C PRO A 404 -38.15 -16.14 -42.93
N PRO A 405 -38.93 -15.05 -43.03
CA PRO A 405 -39.85 -14.81 -44.14
C PRO A 405 -39.14 -14.37 -45.43
N PRO A 406 -39.77 -14.56 -46.61
CA PRO A 406 -39.18 -14.21 -47.89
C PRO A 406 -39.15 -12.68 -48.14
N PRO A 407 -38.21 -12.19 -48.98
CA PRO A 407 -38.03 -10.76 -49.26
C PRO A 407 -39.14 -10.14 -50.13
N PRO A 408 -39.30 -8.79 -50.13
CA PRO A 408 -40.45 -8.09 -50.72
C PRO A 408 -40.54 -8.12 -52.26
N ALA A 409 -41.77 -8.03 -52.77
CA ALA A 409 -42.16 -8.26 -54.16
C ALA A 409 -41.52 -7.36 -55.25
N TRP A 410 -40.88 -6.24 -54.92
CA TRP A 410 -40.19 -5.42 -55.91
C TRP A 410 -38.87 -6.05 -56.41
N TYR A 411 -38.39 -7.10 -55.74
CA TYR A 411 -37.22 -7.88 -56.16
C TYR A 411 -37.50 -8.82 -57.35
N GLN A 412 -38.78 -9.09 -57.67
CA GLN A 412 -39.19 -10.02 -58.74
C GLN A 412 -39.42 -9.33 -60.11
N ALA A 413 -39.36 -7.99 -60.16
CA ALA A 413 -39.66 -7.22 -61.38
C ALA A 413 -38.46 -6.97 -62.30
N ALA A 414 -37.27 -7.49 -61.97
CA ALA A 414 -36.04 -7.30 -62.77
C ALA A 414 -35.70 -8.48 -63.72
N SER A 415 -36.54 -9.51 -63.80
CA SER A 415 -36.22 -10.77 -64.49
C SER A 415 -36.92 -10.99 -65.85
N HIS A 416 -37.48 -9.97 -66.49
CA HIS A 416 -38.02 -10.08 -67.85
C HIS A 416 -37.29 -9.17 -68.85
N ARG A 417 -36.16 -9.66 -69.37
CA ARG A 417 -35.67 -9.29 -70.70
C ARG A 417 -34.81 -10.42 -71.26
N GLU A 418 -35.31 -11.05 -72.33
CA GLU A 418 -34.67 -12.14 -73.07
C GLU A 418 -33.48 -11.64 -73.91
N GLY A 419 -32.38 -12.40 -73.90
CA GLY A 419 -31.17 -12.22 -74.72
C GLY A 419 -30.24 -13.43 -74.55
N PRO A 420 -29.44 -13.84 -75.57
CA PRO A 420 -28.95 -15.21 -75.71
C PRO A 420 -27.83 -15.60 -74.73
N ALA A 421 -27.83 -16.90 -74.40
CA ALA A 421 -27.00 -17.56 -73.39
C ALA A 421 -25.48 -17.47 -73.64
N SER A 422 -24.73 -17.21 -72.56
CA SER A 422 -23.28 -17.44 -72.46
C SER A 422 -23.02 -18.43 -71.29
N PRO A 423 -22.10 -19.40 -71.42
CA PRO A 423 -22.07 -20.58 -70.55
C PRO A 423 -21.44 -20.33 -69.18
N ASN A 424 -22.12 -20.84 -68.15
CA ASN A 424 -21.65 -21.21 -66.80
C ASN A 424 -20.80 -20.20 -66.01
N ARG A 425 -21.47 -19.39 -65.18
CA ARG A 425 -20.87 -18.81 -63.96
C ARG A 425 -21.45 -19.53 -62.74
N PRO A 426 -20.64 -20.19 -61.89
CA PRO A 426 -21.15 -20.83 -60.67
C PRO A 426 -21.69 -19.79 -59.68
N PRO A 427 -22.70 -20.14 -58.85
CA PRO A 427 -23.35 -19.19 -57.95
C PRO A 427 -22.39 -18.67 -56.86
N PRO A 428 -22.59 -17.44 -56.35
CA PRO A 428 -21.75 -16.88 -55.30
C PRO A 428 -21.93 -17.73 -54.04
N GLN A 429 -20.82 -18.22 -53.49
CA GLN A 429 -20.82 -18.88 -52.19
C GLN A 429 -21.34 -17.88 -51.15
N LEU A 430 -22.38 -18.27 -50.43
CA LEU A 430 -22.81 -17.62 -49.20
C LEU A 430 -21.59 -17.54 -48.28
N MET A 431 -20.96 -16.36 -48.22
CA MET A 431 -19.96 -16.04 -47.22
C MET A 431 -20.69 -16.10 -45.88
N GLU A 432 -20.61 -17.25 -45.19
CA GLU A 432 -20.87 -17.29 -43.76
C GLU A 432 -19.99 -16.20 -43.15
N MET A 433 -20.63 -15.13 -42.67
CA MET A 433 -20.00 -14.16 -41.79
C MET A 433 -19.65 -14.88 -40.49
N ARG A 434 -18.60 -15.70 -40.51
CA ARG A 434 -17.94 -16.17 -39.31
C ARG A 434 -17.39 -14.93 -38.64
N THR A 435 -17.91 -14.64 -37.46
CA THR A 435 -17.24 -13.73 -36.53
C THR A 435 -15.76 -14.11 -36.50
N PRO A 436 -14.82 -13.15 -36.60
CA PRO A 436 -13.41 -13.47 -36.55
C PRO A 436 -13.17 -14.30 -35.29
N PRO A 437 -12.43 -15.43 -35.39
CA PRO A 437 -12.19 -16.28 -34.24
C PRO A 437 -11.63 -15.41 -33.13
N ARG A 438 -12.25 -15.51 -31.94
CA ARG A 438 -11.76 -14.83 -30.74
C ARG A 438 -10.26 -15.11 -30.67
N PRO A 439 -9.38 -14.08 -30.61
CA PRO A 439 -7.96 -14.34 -30.47
C PRO A 439 -7.79 -15.26 -29.25
N PRO A 440 -6.94 -16.29 -29.34
CA PRO A 440 -6.73 -17.20 -28.23
C PRO A 440 -6.38 -16.37 -26.99
N PRO A 441 -6.86 -16.76 -25.79
CA PRO A 441 -6.39 -16.14 -24.56
C PRO A 441 -4.85 -16.11 -24.61
N PRO A 442 -4.20 -15.05 -24.06
CA PRO A 442 -2.75 -14.96 -24.07
C PRO A 442 -2.19 -16.31 -23.61
N GLN A 443 -1.46 -17.02 -24.49
CA GLN A 443 -0.87 -18.30 -24.13
C GLN A 443 -0.03 -18.06 -22.87
N GLU A 444 -0.35 -18.79 -21.80
CA GLU A 444 0.63 -19.00 -20.75
C GLU A 444 1.84 -19.60 -21.47
N THR A 445 3.00 -18.97 -21.37
CA THR A 445 4.23 -19.49 -21.97
C THR A 445 4.43 -20.92 -21.48
N ASP A 446 4.85 -21.86 -22.34
CA ASP A 446 5.05 -23.28 -21.99
C ASP A 446 5.76 -23.47 -20.62
N ASP A 447 6.70 -22.56 -20.30
CA ASP A 447 7.44 -22.48 -19.03
C ASP A 447 6.56 -22.35 -17.75
N GLU A 448 5.40 -21.65 -17.83
CA GLU A 448 4.50 -21.47 -16.69
C GLU A 448 3.62 -22.69 -16.45
N GLU A 449 3.25 -23.41 -17.50
CA GLU A 449 2.52 -24.67 -17.41
C GLU A 449 3.41 -25.78 -16.86
N GLU A 450 4.67 -25.86 -17.32
CA GLU A 450 5.69 -26.74 -16.75
C GLU A 450 5.92 -26.47 -15.25
N MET A 451 5.94 -25.19 -14.86
CA MET A 451 6.08 -24.79 -13.47
C MET A 451 4.85 -25.19 -12.63
N ARG A 452 3.64 -25.02 -13.16
CA ARG A 452 2.41 -25.49 -12.50
C ARG A 452 2.46 -27.01 -12.31
N ALA A 453 2.78 -27.75 -13.37
CA ALA A 453 2.89 -29.21 -13.34
C ALA A 453 3.97 -29.69 -12.35
N PHE A 454 5.08 -28.95 -12.19
CA PHE A 454 6.07 -29.23 -11.17
C PHE A 454 5.47 -29.12 -9.76
N TRP A 455 4.80 -28.01 -9.45
CA TRP A 455 4.25 -27.77 -8.10
C TRP A 455 3.05 -28.65 -7.75
N GLU A 456 2.30 -29.16 -8.75
CA GLU A 456 1.28 -30.20 -8.53
C GLU A 456 1.88 -31.52 -8.04
N ARG A 457 3.12 -31.84 -8.46
CA ARG A 457 3.82 -33.07 -8.06
C ARG A 457 4.57 -32.92 -6.74
N VAL A 458 4.92 -31.70 -6.36
CA VAL A 458 5.66 -31.44 -5.12
C VAL A 458 4.71 -31.48 -3.91
N PRO A 459 4.94 -32.38 -2.93
CA PRO A 459 4.06 -32.47 -1.77
C PRO A 459 4.13 -31.20 -0.91
N LEU A 460 3.08 -31.00 -0.11
CA LEU A 460 3.08 -29.94 0.89
C LEU A 460 4.20 -30.20 1.93
N PRO A 461 4.91 -29.14 2.41
CA PRO A 461 5.98 -29.30 3.37
C PRO A 461 5.46 -29.91 4.67
N LYS A 462 6.12 -30.96 5.16
CA LYS A 462 5.96 -31.46 6.53
C LYS A 462 6.80 -30.62 7.49
N ALA A 463 6.51 -30.70 8.80
CA ALA A 463 7.22 -29.92 9.83
C ALA A 463 8.75 -30.12 9.82
N ASN A 464 9.22 -31.30 9.39
CA ASN A 464 10.63 -31.65 9.28
C ASN A 464 11.27 -31.30 7.92
N GLN A 465 10.61 -30.48 7.07
CA GLN A 465 11.11 -30.10 5.74
C GLN A 465 11.25 -28.56 5.62
N PRO A 466 12.15 -27.93 6.38
CA PRO A 466 12.27 -26.48 6.43
C PRO A 466 12.79 -25.85 5.12
N ILE A 467 13.59 -26.57 4.33
CA ILE A 467 14.07 -26.12 2.99
C ILE A 467 12.88 -26.08 2.01
N LEU A 468 12.06 -27.15 1.97
CA LEU A 468 10.87 -27.19 1.14
C LEU A 468 9.84 -26.11 1.55
N SER A 469 9.71 -25.85 2.86
CA SER A 469 8.88 -24.75 3.37
C SER A 469 9.37 -23.39 2.86
N ALA A 470 10.69 -23.15 2.85
CA ALA A 470 11.27 -21.93 2.28
C ALA A 470 10.98 -21.79 0.78
N ALA A 471 11.08 -22.88 0.02
CA ALA A 471 10.75 -22.91 -1.40
C ALA A 471 9.26 -22.56 -1.67
N HIS A 472 8.34 -23.18 -0.93
CA HIS A 472 6.90 -22.88 -1.00
C HIS A 472 6.60 -21.42 -0.60
N SER A 473 7.30 -20.88 0.40
CA SER A 473 7.13 -19.49 0.84
C SER A 473 7.51 -18.47 -0.23
N LEU A 474 8.59 -18.73 -0.99
CA LEU A 474 8.97 -17.91 -2.14
C LEU A 474 7.97 -18.11 -3.29
N HIS A 475 7.63 -19.35 -3.64
CA HIS A 475 6.68 -19.68 -4.71
C HIS A 475 5.34 -18.94 -4.52
N ARG A 476 4.77 -18.97 -3.31
CA ARG A 476 3.51 -18.27 -3.02
C ARG A 476 3.57 -16.77 -3.25
N GLU A 477 4.73 -16.14 -3.05
CA GLU A 477 4.90 -14.71 -3.31
C GLU A 477 5.02 -14.42 -4.81
N VAL A 478 5.76 -15.25 -5.56
CA VAL A 478 6.09 -14.98 -6.96
C VAL A 478 5.02 -15.50 -7.93
N GLN A 479 4.23 -16.50 -7.56
CA GLN A 479 3.18 -17.08 -8.41
C GLN A 479 2.08 -16.07 -8.77
N GLN A 480 1.83 -15.09 -7.89
CA GLN A 480 0.80 -14.07 -8.15
C GLN A 480 1.19 -13.12 -9.30
N TRP A 481 2.45 -13.16 -9.74
CA TRP A 481 3.01 -12.31 -10.78
C TRP A 481 3.18 -13.09 -12.10
N SER A 482 2.86 -12.41 -13.20
CA SER A 482 3.27 -12.84 -14.54
C SER A 482 4.79 -12.72 -14.69
N SER A 483 5.44 -13.75 -15.24
CA SER A 483 6.87 -13.72 -15.62
C SER A 483 7.10 -13.04 -16.98
N ARG A 484 6.06 -12.94 -17.81
CA ARG A 484 6.13 -12.29 -19.13
C ARG A 484 6.64 -10.86 -18.98
N GLU A 485 7.76 -10.57 -19.65
CA GLU A 485 8.44 -9.26 -19.61
C GLU A 485 8.88 -8.87 -18.17
N ASN A 486 9.19 -9.87 -17.34
CA ASN A 486 9.67 -9.68 -15.97
C ASN A 486 10.67 -10.77 -15.57
N GLU A 487 11.93 -10.56 -15.96
CA GLU A 487 13.03 -11.51 -15.69
C GLU A 487 13.34 -11.67 -14.19
N ILE A 488 13.03 -10.68 -13.36
CA ILE A 488 13.19 -10.79 -11.88
C ILE A 488 12.22 -11.86 -11.35
N VAL A 489 10.95 -11.79 -11.76
CA VAL A 489 9.94 -12.79 -11.38
C VAL A 489 10.27 -14.15 -11.98
N ALA A 490 10.70 -14.21 -13.24
CA ALA A 490 11.10 -15.47 -13.88
C ALA A 490 12.27 -16.15 -13.13
N ALA A 491 13.32 -15.41 -12.80
CA ALA A 491 14.46 -15.92 -12.05
C ALA A 491 14.06 -16.38 -10.63
N ALA A 492 13.25 -15.59 -9.91
CA ALA A 492 12.78 -15.95 -8.58
C ALA A 492 11.88 -17.20 -8.59
N LYS A 493 11.06 -17.39 -9.63
CA LYS A 493 10.29 -18.62 -9.84
C LYS A 493 11.20 -19.83 -10.07
N ARG A 494 12.23 -19.71 -10.91
CA ARG A 494 13.24 -20.76 -11.11
C ARG A 494 13.95 -21.12 -9.80
N MET A 495 14.31 -20.11 -8.98
CA MET A 495 14.92 -20.34 -7.66
C MET A 495 14.01 -21.16 -6.73
N ALA A 496 12.70 -20.90 -6.72
CA ALA A 496 11.76 -21.67 -5.89
C ALA A 496 11.71 -23.15 -6.28
N ILE A 497 11.68 -23.45 -7.59
CA ILE A 497 11.73 -24.83 -8.12
C ILE A 497 13.04 -25.51 -7.74
N LEU A 498 14.18 -24.84 -7.97
CA LEU A 498 15.50 -25.37 -7.66
C LEU A 498 15.65 -25.62 -6.15
N MET A 499 15.12 -24.74 -5.30
CA MET A 499 15.16 -24.92 -3.85
C MET A 499 14.30 -26.10 -3.38
N ALA A 500 13.15 -26.34 -4.02
CA ALA A 500 12.35 -27.54 -3.76
C ALA A 500 13.12 -28.82 -4.16
N ARG A 501 13.82 -28.79 -5.30
CA ARG A 501 14.69 -29.90 -5.74
C ARG A 501 15.88 -30.10 -4.80
N LEU A 502 16.50 -29.03 -4.31
CA LEU A 502 17.57 -29.09 -3.31
C LEU A 502 17.07 -29.80 -2.05
N SER A 503 15.84 -29.53 -1.60
CA SER A 503 15.26 -30.21 -0.44
C SER A 503 15.10 -31.72 -0.63
N GLN A 504 14.89 -32.21 -1.85
CA GLN A 504 14.83 -33.65 -2.15
C GLN A 504 16.24 -34.26 -2.14
N LEU A 505 17.18 -33.61 -2.82
CA LEU A 505 18.57 -34.07 -2.96
C LEU A 505 19.31 -34.14 -1.61
N VAL A 506 19.08 -33.18 -0.71
CA VAL A 506 19.68 -33.16 0.63
C VAL A 506 19.18 -34.32 1.51
N ARG A 507 17.99 -34.84 1.22
CA ARG A 507 17.39 -36.00 1.90
C ARG A 507 17.78 -37.33 1.25
N GLY A 508 18.61 -37.32 0.21
CA GLY A 508 19.01 -38.50 -0.55
C GLY A 508 17.93 -39.02 -1.51
N GLU A 509 16.86 -38.26 -1.75
CA GLU A 509 15.77 -38.66 -2.63
C GLU A 509 16.06 -38.24 -4.08
N GLY A 510 16.25 -39.21 -4.97
CA GLY A 510 16.16 -38.98 -6.43
C GLY A 510 17.34 -38.26 -7.09
N GLY A 511 18.56 -38.36 -6.56
CA GLY A 511 19.75 -37.83 -7.25
C GLY A 511 21.09 -38.18 -6.61
N THR A 512 22.15 -37.84 -7.32
CA THR A 512 23.54 -38.11 -6.93
C THR A 512 24.17 -36.92 -6.17
N LYS A 513 25.33 -37.16 -5.56
CA LYS A 513 26.19 -36.10 -5.00
C LYS A 513 26.46 -34.97 -6.00
N LYS A 514 26.64 -35.33 -7.28
CA LYS A 514 26.85 -34.39 -8.38
C LYS A 514 25.62 -33.51 -8.61
N ASP A 515 24.43 -34.13 -8.64
CA ASP A 515 23.16 -33.40 -8.81
C ASP A 515 22.91 -32.40 -7.68
N LEU A 516 23.30 -32.73 -6.43
CA LEU A 516 23.22 -31.80 -5.29
C LEU A 516 24.08 -30.55 -5.52
N ILE A 517 25.33 -30.74 -5.93
CA ILE A 517 26.27 -29.63 -6.19
C ILE A 517 25.81 -28.80 -7.39
N ASP A 518 25.36 -29.44 -8.47
CA ASP A 518 24.91 -28.74 -9.67
C ASP A 518 23.59 -27.98 -9.43
N CYS A 519 22.69 -28.51 -8.60
CA CYS A 519 21.50 -27.79 -8.13
C CYS A 519 21.88 -26.53 -7.34
N ALA A 520 22.85 -26.62 -6.42
CA ALA A 520 23.31 -25.47 -5.64
C ALA A 520 23.96 -24.39 -6.52
N LYS A 521 24.72 -24.78 -7.57
CA LYS A 521 25.26 -23.84 -8.57
C LYS A 521 24.13 -23.15 -9.34
N ALA A 522 23.15 -23.91 -9.83
CA ALA A 522 22.01 -23.34 -10.56
C ALA A 522 21.20 -22.34 -9.70
N ILE A 523 21.06 -22.60 -8.39
CA ILE A 523 20.45 -21.63 -7.45
C ILE A 523 21.30 -20.37 -7.37
N ALA A 524 22.62 -20.51 -7.27
CA ALA A 524 23.52 -19.37 -7.21
C ALA A 524 23.45 -18.51 -8.50
N ASP A 525 23.47 -19.14 -9.67
CA ASP A 525 23.40 -18.45 -10.97
C ASP A 525 22.06 -17.71 -11.13
N ALA A 526 20.94 -18.33 -10.75
CA ALA A 526 19.64 -17.67 -10.76
C ALA A 526 19.56 -16.50 -9.75
N SER A 527 20.22 -16.63 -8.60
CA SER A 527 20.30 -15.56 -7.59
C SER A 527 21.15 -14.37 -8.04
N GLU A 528 22.19 -14.62 -8.82
CA GLU A 528 23.02 -13.59 -9.44
C GLU A 528 22.18 -12.77 -10.44
N GLU A 529 21.35 -13.44 -11.24
CA GLU A 529 20.46 -12.75 -12.18
C GLU A 529 19.42 -11.86 -11.46
N VAL A 530 18.80 -12.35 -10.38
CA VAL A 530 17.91 -11.53 -9.53
C VAL A 530 18.65 -10.28 -9.03
N THR A 531 19.87 -10.46 -8.52
CA THR A 531 20.67 -9.37 -7.96
C THR A 531 21.05 -8.35 -9.04
N ARG A 532 21.51 -8.82 -10.20
CA ARG A 532 21.92 -7.99 -11.34
C ARG A 532 20.76 -7.12 -11.83
N LEU A 533 19.59 -7.72 -12.03
CA LEU A 533 18.39 -7.02 -12.47
C LEU A 533 17.87 -6.04 -11.42
N ALA A 534 17.89 -6.41 -10.14
CA ALA A 534 17.51 -5.51 -9.04
C ALA A 534 18.41 -4.27 -8.97
N VAL A 535 19.73 -4.44 -9.17
CA VAL A 535 20.68 -3.33 -9.22
C VAL A 535 20.43 -2.43 -10.43
N LEU A 536 20.15 -3.00 -11.61
CA LEU A 536 19.79 -2.22 -12.80
C LEU A 536 18.52 -1.39 -12.57
N LEU A 537 17.49 -2.01 -11.97
CA LEU A 537 16.26 -1.32 -11.62
C LEU A 537 16.50 -0.20 -10.59
N ALA A 538 17.31 -0.46 -9.56
CA ALA A 538 17.65 0.54 -8.55
C ALA A 538 18.33 1.78 -9.16
N ARG A 539 19.24 1.58 -10.13
CA ARG A 539 19.90 2.68 -10.86
C ARG A 539 18.91 3.56 -11.65
N GLN A 540 17.79 2.99 -12.09
CA GLN A 540 16.77 3.72 -12.84
C GLN A 540 15.65 4.29 -11.95
N CYS A 541 15.59 3.92 -10.67
CA CYS A 541 14.62 4.43 -9.70
C CYS A 541 14.95 5.89 -9.35
N THR A 542 14.05 6.84 -9.57
CA THR A 542 14.23 8.26 -9.24
C THR A 542 14.06 8.57 -7.76
N ASP A 543 13.42 7.67 -7.00
CA ASP A 543 13.26 7.81 -5.56
C ASP A 543 14.50 7.26 -4.81
N ILE A 544 15.20 8.15 -4.10
CA ILE A 544 16.48 7.85 -3.43
C ILE A 544 16.28 6.86 -2.28
N LYS A 545 15.25 7.06 -1.44
CA LYS A 545 14.92 6.15 -0.33
C LYS A 545 14.57 4.75 -0.86
N MET A 546 13.75 4.64 -1.91
CA MET A 546 13.39 3.35 -2.50
C MET A 546 14.59 2.66 -3.17
N ARG A 547 15.45 3.42 -3.87
CA ARG A 547 16.71 2.91 -4.44
C ARG A 547 17.60 2.31 -3.36
N LYS A 548 17.83 3.03 -2.27
CA LYS A 548 18.66 2.55 -1.13
C LYS A 548 18.07 1.29 -0.51
N ALA A 549 16.76 1.26 -0.29
CA ALA A 549 16.07 0.09 0.26
C ALA A 549 16.25 -1.15 -0.64
N LEU A 550 16.09 -1.01 -1.97
CA LEU A 550 16.30 -2.09 -2.92
C LEU A 550 17.75 -2.60 -2.93
N LEU A 551 18.73 -1.70 -2.93
CA LEU A 551 20.14 -2.07 -2.88
C LEU A 551 20.51 -2.81 -1.59
N GLN A 552 20.01 -2.34 -0.44
CA GLN A 552 20.28 -2.95 0.86
C GLN A 552 19.70 -4.37 0.99
N VAL A 553 18.56 -4.66 0.35
CA VAL A 553 17.99 -6.02 0.38
C VAL A 553 18.70 -6.95 -0.60
N CYS A 554 19.08 -6.49 -1.79
CA CYS A 554 19.70 -7.35 -2.80
C CYS A 554 21.19 -7.60 -2.57
N GLU A 555 21.94 -6.70 -1.93
CA GLU A 555 23.39 -6.85 -1.68
C GLU A 555 23.75 -8.06 -0.81
N ARG A 556 22.78 -8.60 -0.06
CA ARG A 556 22.97 -9.78 0.80
C ARG A 556 22.97 -11.10 0.03
N ILE A 557 22.30 -11.13 -1.13
CA ILE A 557 22.08 -12.35 -1.92
C ILE A 557 23.40 -13.01 -2.35
N PRO A 558 24.40 -12.30 -2.90
CA PRO A 558 25.65 -12.91 -3.35
C PRO A 558 26.42 -13.66 -2.26
N THR A 559 26.46 -13.10 -1.04
CA THR A 559 27.13 -13.74 0.11
C THR A 559 26.40 -15.01 0.53
N ILE A 560 25.07 -14.96 0.65
CA ILE A 560 24.25 -16.12 1.06
C ILE A 560 24.34 -17.23 0.00
N ALA A 561 24.31 -16.89 -1.29
CA ALA A 561 24.46 -17.84 -2.39
C ALA A 561 25.85 -18.51 -2.41
N THR A 562 26.91 -17.76 -2.09
CA THR A 562 28.26 -18.33 -1.95
C THR A 562 28.33 -19.32 -0.80
N GLN A 563 27.74 -18.99 0.35
CA GLN A 563 27.62 -19.91 1.48
C GLN A 563 26.82 -21.17 1.12
N LEU A 564 25.73 -21.04 0.34
CA LEU A 564 24.94 -22.18 -0.12
C LEU A 564 25.79 -23.19 -0.91
N LYS A 565 26.65 -22.70 -1.81
CA LYS A 565 27.58 -23.55 -2.58
C LYS A 565 28.55 -24.31 -1.68
N ILE A 566 29.10 -23.64 -0.67
CA ILE A 566 30.02 -24.26 0.29
C ILE A 566 29.29 -25.33 1.12
N LEU A 567 28.16 -24.99 1.73
CA LEU A 567 27.38 -25.90 2.58
C LEU A 567 26.85 -27.11 1.79
N SER A 568 26.44 -26.90 0.53
CA SER A 568 26.00 -28.00 -0.35
C SER A 568 27.17 -28.93 -0.69
N THR A 569 28.39 -28.40 -0.83
CA THR A 569 29.61 -29.20 -1.04
C THR A 569 29.98 -30.00 0.22
N VAL A 570 29.86 -29.39 1.41
CA VAL A 570 30.06 -30.08 2.69
C VAL A 570 29.04 -31.22 2.84
N LYS A 571 27.75 -30.97 2.58
CA LYS A 571 26.74 -32.04 2.67
C LYS A 571 26.98 -33.15 1.66
N ALA A 572 27.39 -32.78 0.44
CA ALA A 572 27.77 -33.71 -0.60
C ALA A 572 28.94 -34.63 -0.17
N THR A 573 29.92 -34.13 0.61
CA THR A 573 30.98 -34.99 1.16
C THR A 573 30.49 -35.96 2.22
N MET A 574 29.56 -35.54 3.09
CA MET A 574 29.06 -36.37 4.19
C MET A 574 28.12 -37.48 3.72
N LEU A 575 27.33 -37.24 2.66
CA LEU A 575 26.52 -38.27 1.99
C LEU A 575 27.37 -39.44 1.45
N GLY A 576 28.64 -39.18 1.10
CA GLY A 576 29.57 -40.23 0.64
C GLY A 576 30.11 -41.11 1.76
N SER A 577 30.24 -40.57 2.97
CA SER A 577 30.79 -41.28 4.13
C SER A 577 29.78 -42.23 4.78
N GLN A 578 28.48 -41.85 4.81
CA GLN A 578 27.42 -42.73 5.32
C GLN A 578 27.20 -43.97 4.43
N ALA A 579 27.37 -43.85 3.10
CA ALA A 579 27.22 -44.97 2.17
C ALA A 579 28.31 -46.04 2.30
N LEU A 580 29.52 -45.68 2.74
CA LEU A 580 30.63 -46.61 2.95
C LEU A 580 30.50 -47.40 4.26
N ILE A 581 29.74 -46.89 5.25
CA ILE A 581 29.50 -47.57 6.53
C ILE A 581 28.31 -48.55 6.43
N ALA A 582 27.42 -48.37 5.45
CA ALA A 582 26.26 -49.24 5.20
C ALA A 582 26.54 -50.43 4.28
N ALA A 583 27.81 -50.73 3.95
CA ALA A 583 28.16 -52.03 3.36
C ALA A 583 27.96 -53.14 4.41
N PRO A 584 27.42 -54.32 4.06
CA PRO A 584 27.07 -55.34 5.05
C PRO A 584 28.35 -56.00 5.57
N MET A 585 28.94 -55.43 6.62
CA MET A 585 29.82 -56.21 7.49
C MET A 585 28.95 -56.99 8.47
N SER A 586 29.13 -58.30 8.42
CA SER A 586 28.60 -59.32 9.31
C SER A 586 28.21 -58.81 10.70
N VAL A 587 26.95 -59.11 11.03
CA VAL A 587 26.32 -59.00 12.35
C VAL A 587 27.31 -59.31 13.48
N ARG A 588 27.59 -58.31 14.31
CA ARG A 588 28.03 -58.51 15.69
C ARG A 588 27.06 -57.74 16.58
N GLU A 589 26.15 -58.49 17.21
CA GLU A 589 25.19 -57.97 18.17
C GLU A 589 25.90 -57.19 19.29
N GLY A 590 25.43 -55.98 19.59
CA GLY A 590 25.74 -55.29 20.84
C GLY A 590 26.40 -53.90 20.77
N SER A 591 26.36 -53.19 19.64
CA SER A 591 26.71 -51.76 19.61
C SER A 591 25.53 -50.97 19.06
N GLU A 592 25.02 -50.03 19.86
CA GLU A 592 24.04 -49.03 19.44
C GLU A 592 24.52 -48.38 18.14
N ILE A 593 23.69 -48.50 17.09
CA ILE A 593 23.89 -47.80 15.83
C ILE A 593 23.53 -46.33 16.12
N SER A 594 24.55 -45.50 16.35
CA SER A 594 24.35 -44.06 16.53
C SER A 594 23.90 -43.44 15.19
N PRO A 595 22.70 -42.84 15.10
CA PRO A 595 22.15 -42.35 13.85
C PRO A 595 22.72 -40.96 13.54
N GLY A 596 23.63 -40.86 12.56
CA GLY A 596 24.21 -39.58 12.12
C GLY A 596 25.24 -39.03 13.12
N THR A 597 26.42 -38.62 12.64
CA THR A 597 27.36 -37.90 13.49
C THR A 597 26.75 -36.53 13.85
N ASP A 598 26.93 -36.02 15.06
CA ASP A 598 26.42 -34.68 15.47
C ASP A 598 26.80 -33.59 14.44
N GLU A 599 27.98 -33.72 13.82
CA GLU A 599 28.47 -32.86 12.73
C GLU A 599 27.54 -32.82 11.48
N ASP A 600 26.86 -33.92 11.19
CA ASP A 600 25.99 -34.11 10.02
C ASP A 600 24.64 -33.40 10.22
N GLU A 601 24.16 -33.40 11.47
CA GLU A 601 22.99 -32.65 11.90
C GLU A 601 23.29 -31.15 11.96
N GLU A 602 24.44 -30.76 12.49
CA GLU A 602 24.89 -29.35 12.53
C GLU A 602 25.05 -28.77 11.11
N ALA A 603 25.74 -29.48 10.21
CA ALA A 603 25.90 -29.07 8.82
C ALA A 603 24.54 -28.94 8.10
N MET A 604 23.60 -29.84 8.41
CA MET A 604 22.24 -29.77 7.90
C MET A 604 21.50 -28.53 8.43
N GLN A 605 21.60 -28.22 9.72
CA GLN A 605 21.00 -27.02 10.30
C GLN A 605 21.54 -25.73 9.66
N GLN A 606 22.85 -25.65 9.43
CA GLN A 606 23.46 -24.51 8.74
C GLN A 606 22.94 -24.36 7.31
N LEU A 607 22.80 -25.47 6.57
CA LEU A 607 22.24 -25.46 5.21
C LEU A 607 20.78 -25.00 5.21
N VAL A 608 19.97 -25.46 6.16
CA VAL A 608 18.58 -25.04 6.34
C VAL A 608 18.47 -23.53 6.56
N LEU A 609 19.25 -22.99 7.51
CA LEU A 609 19.24 -21.56 7.82
C LEU A 609 19.68 -20.73 6.62
N ASN A 610 20.72 -21.17 5.90
CA ASN A 610 21.18 -20.51 4.69
C ASN A 610 20.10 -20.49 3.60
N ALA A 611 19.44 -21.62 3.34
CA ALA A 611 18.35 -21.71 2.36
C ALA A 611 17.16 -20.81 2.71
N GLN A 612 16.76 -20.77 3.99
CA GLN A 612 15.69 -19.88 4.47
C GLN A 612 16.05 -18.40 4.28
N ASN A 613 17.28 -18.02 4.64
CA ASN A 613 17.77 -16.65 4.49
C ASN A 613 17.84 -16.23 3.00
N LEU A 614 18.24 -17.14 2.11
CA LEU A 614 18.29 -16.86 0.67
C LEU A 614 16.90 -16.62 0.10
N MET A 615 15.95 -17.53 0.37
CA MET A 615 14.57 -17.40 -0.14
C MET A 615 13.89 -16.14 0.41
N GLN A 616 14.13 -15.80 1.68
CA GLN A 616 13.62 -14.56 2.27
C GLN A 616 14.23 -13.30 1.63
N SER A 617 15.55 -13.29 1.39
CA SER A 617 16.23 -12.15 0.74
C SER A 617 15.75 -11.92 -0.70
N VAL A 618 15.53 -13.00 -1.45
CA VAL A 618 14.95 -12.93 -2.80
C VAL A 618 13.52 -12.40 -2.76
N LYS A 619 12.69 -12.88 -1.81
CA LYS A 619 11.32 -12.40 -1.61
C LYS A 619 11.27 -10.91 -1.33
N ASP A 620 12.12 -10.42 -0.44
CA ASP A 620 12.19 -9.00 -0.08
C ASP A 620 12.71 -8.16 -1.26
N THR A 621 13.64 -8.70 -2.06
CA THR A 621 14.12 -8.07 -3.29
C THR A 621 13.02 -7.94 -4.34
N VAL A 622 12.19 -8.97 -4.56
CA VAL A 622 11.05 -8.92 -5.50
C VAL A 622 10.05 -7.83 -5.08
N ARG A 623 9.73 -7.74 -3.78
CA ARG A 623 8.82 -6.71 -3.25
C ARG A 623 9.39 -5.30 -3.36
N ALA A 624 10.67 -5.13 -3.05
CA ALA A 624 11.35 -3.84 -3.18
C ALA A 624 11.47 -3.43 -4.65
N ALA A 625 11.69 -4.38 -5.56
CA ALA A 625 11.72 -4.16 -7.01
C ALA A 625 10.34 -3.75 -7.55
N GLU A 626 9.26 -4.41 -7.14
CA GLU A 626 7.89 -4.01 -7.46
C GLU A 626 7.66 -2.54 -7.06
N ALA A 627 7.99 -2.18 -5.83
CA ALA A 627 7.81 -0.82 -5.35
C ALA A 627 8.66 0.17 -6.15
N ALA A 628 9.96 -0.07 -6.29
CA ALA A 628 10.88 0.82 -7.02
C ALA A 628 10.47 1.01 -8.49
N SER A 629 9.80 0.02 -9.08
CA SER A 629 9.36 0.08 -10.47
C SER A 629 8.30 1.15 -10.76
N ILE A 630 7.61 1.64 -9.72
CA ILE A 630 6.63 2.73 -9.83
C ILE A 630 7.32 4.08 -10.09
N LYS A 631 8.59 4.22 -9.67
CA LYS A 631 9.37 5.46 -9.70
C LYS A 631 10.58 5.33 -10.63
N ILE A 632 10.40 4.76 -11.82
CA ILE A 632 11.49 4.65 -12.81
C ILE A 632 11.55 5.91 -13.67
N ARG A 633 12.77 6.30 -14.08
CA ARG A 633 12.97 7.32 -15.12
C ARG A 633 12.22 6.97 -16.42
N THR A 634 11.54 7.96 -16.99
CA THR A 634 10.73 7.81 -18.22
C THR A 634 11.57 7.46 -19.46
N ASP A 635 12.86 7.79 -19.47
CA ASP A 635 13.82 7.53 -20.55
C ASP A 635 14.62 6.23 -20.38
N SER A 636 14.38 5.48 -19.31
CA SER A 636 15.21 4.32 -18.92
C SER A 636 15.25 3.17 -19.93
N GLY A 637 14.25 3.10 -20.84
CA GLY A 637 14.07 1.97 -21.76
C GLY A 637 13.77 0.62 -21.07
N LEU A 638 13.70 0.60 -19.74
CA LEU A 638 13.51 -0.59 -18.93
C LEU A 638 12.02 -0.99 -18.96
N ARG A 639 11.70 -2.13 -19.59
CA ARG A 639 10.35 -2.70 -19.60
C ARG A 639 10.28 -3.86 -18.60
N LEU A 640 9.92 -3.55 -17.36
CA LEU A 640 9.61 -4.53 -16.32
C LEU A 640 8.11 -4.49 -16.05
N ARG A 641 7.40 -5.56 -16.42
CA ARG A 641 5.93 -5.59 -16.34
C ARG A 641 5.46 -6.30 -15.08
N TRP A 642 4.86 -5.53 -14.17
CA TRP A 642 4.24 -6.08 -12.96
C TRP A 642 2.75 -6.30 -13.18
N VAL A 643 2.37 -7.51 -13.58
CA VAL A 643 0.97 -7.90 -13.81
C VAL A 643 0.58 -8.99 -12.81
N ARG A 644 -0.47 -8.72 -12.03
CA ARG A 644 -1.07 -9.75 -11.18
C ARG A 644 -1.84 -10.75 -12.04
N LYS A 645 -1.60 -12.04 -11.82
CA LYS A 645 -2.41 -13.09 -12.43
C LYS A 645 -3.84 -13.02 -11.88
N PRO A 646 -4.87 -13.14 -12.73
CA PRO A 646 -6.25 -13.19 -12.27
C PRO A 646 -6.45 -14.43 -11.40
N VAL A 647 -7.37 -14.36 -10.45
CA VAL A 647 -7.59 -15.41 -9.44
C VAL A 647 -7.83 -16.79 -10.09
N TRP A 648 -8.52 -16.82 -11.23
CA TRP A 648 -8.81 -18.05 -11.99
C TRP A 648 -7.60 -18.64 -12.73
N ALA A 649 -6.50 -17.91 -12.94
CA ALA A 649 -5.31 -18.48 -13.61
C ALA A 649 -4.46 -19.38 -12.68
N ASN A 650 -4.79 -19.37 -11.38
CA ASN A 650 -4.18 -20.23 -10.36
C ASN A 650 -5.05 -21.46 -10.03
N TYR A 651 -6.23 -21.57 -10.64
CA TYR A 651 -7.11 -22.74 -10.63
C TYR A 651 -7.06 -23.38 -12.02
#